data_AF-A0A422QAB5-F1
#
_entry.id   AF-A0A422QAB5-F1
#
_cell.length_a   1.000
_cell.length_b   1.000
_cell.length_c   1.000
_cell.angle_alpha   90.00
_cell.angle_beta   90.00
_cell.angle_gamma   90.00
#
_symmetry.space_group_name_H-M   'P 1'
#
loop_
_entity.id
_entity.type
_entity.pdbx_description
1 polymer ?
#
loop_
_entity_poly.entity_id
_entity_poly.type
_entity_poly.pdbx_seq_one_letter_code
_entity_poly.pdbx_strand_id
1 'polypeptide(L)'
;MSGRWKRHRGDGEEDPHRYRHEERQPCHQPRVRYSDLAPEARLQKRRQERQEKKEMERTLSYFKSVQRALEEQASGAGDASTLATIVDGFFVELIKLLKSDATLHLLRNGVVCRVIESALANSLLLHSKSLLFVLLGHVFDAVASPTASYMMETLMASLAQALSALAAAEADSFAAEMTDGGPGVHAGSGVPSAATLVTCVVEELSERAEEVILHDVAARAVRSIVLVLGGFTIRGAPPLAHAVKFTQPLSVLGVALMQGLESTFADNNARRATDMWLNVANTPTASFILQSLLRVCAAGTEVDVAVRQRLESVHDEEGVALLRHLLMDPMGCHLLQAYIKVPAPLEVLEAGDLLSNRMATTAAALSAKGGGQRLQEILRDTADHASDEAEGAAAVRVREKTCWDNALDVVMEALDDVLDPAAEHMTPVLYVLQDLVLFAPTAVHLECVWVRLLHPRLRVFVSSPALLQVLVAFARKCAFAGPPSLRDGGDDGNAYGDGAVTGALEGSSDALPKDIDQLLRADVAQGARYFAVPTSFQKTVTTTLCFAIKQECAKGAAQFLLVDAAAHEKGMELARYILHFHPSASAMFVHAVDKLSLRDMECLVRHVKGSLVVQQYLRSAAAAQAVQHSQGSKAQEQKTDKTVPMRFLRRVASLLPDLVGDTSAGYVVEVLYEVGSLEVKEALVKLLVPIYTSLRHGHGGAPEAERSEAREEADGSAKTPNRTQMREFIARKVMTKCCVELYMHRPEDWAKLARRQCQVLRLLQRMSVVAP
;
A
#
# COMPACT_ATOMS: atom_id res chain seq x y z
N MET A 1 47.12 -3.40 29.27
CA MET A 1 47.79 -2.17 29.69
C MET A 1 48.95 -1.90 28.74
N SER A 2 49.03 -0.66 28.23
CA SER A 2 50.20 0.06 27.69
C SER A 2 51.45 -0.71 27.23
N GLY A 3 51.95 -0.43 26.01
CA GLY A 3 53.38 -0.60 25.74
C GLY A 3 53.81 -0.62 24.28
N ARG A 4 54.22 0.55 23.79
CA ARG A 4 54.82 0.86 22.49
C ARG A 4 56.25 0.27 22.27
N TRP A 5 56.53 -0.08 21.00
CA TRP A 5 57.76 0.13 20.20
C TRP A 5 58.95 -0.84 20.32
N LYS A 6 59.38 -1.44 19.19
CA LYS A 6 60.56 -1.02 18.39
C LYS A 6 60.93 -1.98 17.23
N ARG A 7 61.59 -1.40 16.21
CA ARG A 7 62.53 -1.98 15.19
C ARG A 7 61.88 -2.68 13.97
N HIS A 8 62.40 -2.64 12.74
CA HIS A 8 63.70 -2.22 12.19
C HIS A 8 63.52 -1.88 10.68
N ARG A 9 64.28 -0.91 10.14
CA ARG A 9 64.58 -0.83 8.70
C ARG A 9 65.70 -1.82 8.36
N GLY A 10 65.65 -2.40 7.17
CA GLY A 10 66.76 -3.04 6.46
C GLY A 10 66.62 -2.75 4.96
N ASP A 11 67.64 -2.12 4.41
CA ASP A 11 67.85 -1.86 2.97
C ASP A 11 68.29 -3.12 2.23
N GLY A 12 68.14 -3.15 0.91
CA GLY A 12 68.75 -4.16 0.04
C GLY A 12 68.24 -4.11 -1.39
N GLU A 13 68.98 -3.39 -2.25
CA GLU A 13 68.81 -3.28 -3.70
C GLU A 13 68.99 -4.61 -4.43
N GLU A 14 68.27 -4.79 -5.55
CA GLU A 14 68.81 -5.39 -6.79
C GLU A 14 67.85 -5.13 -7.96
N ASP A 15 68.38 -4.50 -9.01
CA ASP A 15 67.80 -4.35 -10.36
C ASP A 15 68.97 -4.62 -11.34
N PRO A 16 68.77 -5.25 -12.52
CA PRO A 16 68.73 -4.40 -13.72
C PRO A 16 67.93 -4.94 -14.95
N HIS A 17 67.06 -4.08 -15.50
CA HIS A 17 66.81 -3.75 -16.92
C HIS A 17 66.76 -4.84 -18.03
N ARG A 18 65.65 -4.92 -18.82
CA ARG A 18 65.46 -4.24 -20.15
C ARG A 18 64.10 -4.50 -20.89
N TYR A 19 63.31 -3.42 -21.14
CA TYR A 19 62.55 -2.97 -22.36
C TYR A 19 61.49 -3.87 -23.08
N ARG A 20 60.35 -3.43 -23.66
CA ARG A 20 59.58 -2.15 -23.82
C ARG A 20 58.29 -2.40 -24.69
N HIS A 21 57.16 -1.72 -24.42
CA HIS A 21 56.20 -1.04 -25.33
C HIS A 21 54.82 -0.88 -24.61
N GLU A 22 54.48 0.28 -24.02
CA GLU A 22 53.91 1.54 -24.60
C GLU A 22 52.46 1.43 -25.10
N GLU A 23 51.50 1.88 -24.29
CA GLU A 23 50.29 2.61 -24.74
C GLU A 23 49.81 3.60 -23.65
N ARG A 24 49.25 4.72 -24.10
CA ARG A 24 49.31 6.07 -23.53
C ARG A 24 48.44 6.31 -22.28
N GLN A 25 49.05 6.83 -21.20
CA GLN A 25 48.37 7.45 -20.06
C GLN A 25 48.27 8.99 -20.21
N PRO A 26 47.21 9.64 -19.71
CA PRO A 26 47.18 11.09 -19.55
C PRO A 26 48.21 11.51 -18.48
N CYS A 27 48.88 12.64 -18.72
CA CYS A 27 49.97 13.16 -17.88
C CYS A 27 49.62 13.24 -16.38
N HIS A 28 49.93 12.18 -15.63
CA HIS A 28 50.06 12.26 -14.18
C HIS A 28 51.29 13.11 -13.85
N GLN A 29 51.07 14.33 -13.37
CA GLN A 29 52.10 15.02 -12.59
C GLN A 29 52.51 14.08 -11.44
N PRO A 30 53.81 13.85 -11.20
CA PRO A 30 54.25 12.99 -10.11
C PRO A 30 53.69 13.53 -8.79
N ARG A 31 52.96 12.71 -8.02
CA ARG A 31 52.50 13.05 -6.67
C ARG A 31 53.73 13.23 -5.77
N VAL A 32 54.31 14.42 -5.79
CA VAL A 32 55.37 14.83 -4.86
C VAL A 32 54.80 14.76 -3.45
N ARG A 33 55.39 13.95 -2.58
CA ARG A 33 54.93 13.84 -1.19
C ARG A 33 55.09 15.21 -0.54
N TYR A 34 54.16 15.58 0.33
CA TYR A 34 54.20 16.87 1.02
C TYR A 34 55.52 17.10 1.78
N SER A 35 56.17 16.00 2.21
CA SER A 35 57.50 15.95 2.83
C SER A 35 58.67 16.28 1.92
N ASP A 36 58.46 16.36 0.61
CA ASP A 36 59.51 16.51 -0.40
C ASP A 36 59.40 17.89 -1.09
N LEU A 37 58.32 18.63 -0.83
CA LEU A 37 58.16 20.02 -1.25
C LEU A 37 59.16 20.92 -0.53
N ALA A 38 59.72 21.91 -1.23
CA ALA A 38 60.52 22.96 -0.61
C ALA A 38 59.73 23.69 0.50
N PRO A 39 60.39 24.22 1.56
CA PRO A 39 59.71 24.86 2.69
C PRO A 39 58.73 25.97 2.29
N GLU A 40 59.07 26.74 1.25
CA GLU A 40 58.24 27.80 0.69
C GLU A 40 57.00 27.26 -0.03
N ALA A 41 57.15 26.19 -0.83
CA ALA A 41 56.03 25.50 -1.48
C ALA A 41 55.07 24.87 -0.46
N ARG A 42 55.56 24.37 0.68
CA ARG A 42 54.69 23.88 1.79
C ARG A 42 53.93 25.00 2.48
N LEU A 43 54.53 26.18 2.61
CA LEU A 43 53.87 27.36 3.18
C LEU A 43 52.78 27.89 2.25
N GLN A 44 53.06 27.96 0.94
CA GLN A 44 52.07 28.34 -0.07
C GLN A 44 50.91 27.34 -0.13
N LYS A 45 51.21 26.03 -0.17
CA LYS A 45 50.17 24.99 -0.12
C LYS A 45 49.31 25.06 1.15
N ARG A 46 49.90 25.33 2.33
CA ARG A 46 49.13 25.56 3.57
C ARG A 46 48.26 26.82 3.53
N ARG A 47 48.70 27.88 2.86
CA ARG A 47 47.88 29.08 2.68
C ARG A 47 46.69 28.80 1.78
N GLN A 48 46.92 28.07 0.69
CA GLN A 48 45.88 27.62 -0.24
C GLN A 48 44.86 26.70 0.46
N GLU A 49 45.31 25.65 1.16
CA GLU A 49 44.42 24.73 1.91
C GLU A 49 43.59 25.48 2.98
N ARG A 50 44.16 26.49 3.64
CA ARG A 50 43.42 27.33 4.61
C ARG A 50 42.37 28.22 3.93
N GLN A 51 42.65 28.70 2.72
CA GLN A 51 41.72 29.53 1.98
C GLN A 51 40.57 28.69 1.44
N GLU A 52 40.86 27.54 0.83
CA GLU A 52 39.86 26.55 0.40
C GLU A 52 38.96 26.11 1.57
N LYS A 53 39.55 25.85 2.75
CA LYS A 53 38.77 25.51 3.95
C LYS A 53 37.84 26.65 4.39
N LYS A 54 38.30 27.90 4.36
CA LYS A 54 37.47 29.07 4.72
C LYS A 54 36.33 29.28 3.73
N GLU A 55 36.58 29.10 2.44
CA GLU A 55 35.56 29.17 1.40
C GLU A 55 34.52 28.06 1.57
N MET A 56 34.96 26.83 1.83
CA MET A 56 34.07 25.71 2.15
C MET A 56 33.22 25.97 3.41
N GLU A 57 33.80 26.50 4.48
CA GLU A 57 33.07 26.88 5.70
C GLU A 57 32.04 27.98 5.44
N ARG A 58 32.39 28.97 4.61
CA ARG A 58 31.47 30.05 4.19
C ARG A 58 30.30 29.50 3.40
N THR A 59 30.56 28.64 2.41
CA THR A 59 29.52 27.98 1.62
C THR A 59 28.61 27.15 2.52
N LEU A 60 29.16 26.33 3.41
CA LEU A 60 28.35 25.54 4.34
C LEU A 60 27.51 26.40 5.30
N SER A 61 28.03 27.55 5.74
CA SER A 61 27.27 28.49 6.56
C SER A 61 26.07 29.07 5.79
N TYR A 62 26.23 29.36 4.49
CA TYR A 62 25.14 29.81 3.64
C TYR A 62 24.04 28.74 3.52
N PHE A 63 24.40 27.49 3.17
CA PHE A 63 23.42 26.40 3.06
C PHE A 63 22.68 26.14 4.38
N LYS A 64 23.38 26.16 5.53
CA LYS A 64 22.73 26.04 6.85
C LYS A 64 21.76 27.19 7.15
N SER A 65 22.07 28.40 6.69
CA SER A 65 21.17 29.54 6.84
C SER A 65 19.90 29.35 6.01
N VAL A 66 20.03 28.88 4.76
CA VAL A 66 18.89 28.56 3.90
C VAL A 66 18.05 27.44 4.51
N GLN A 67 18.68 26.39 5.05
CA GLN A 67 17.97 25.31 5.72
C GLN A 67 17.03 25.81 6.82
N ARG A 68 17.57 26.66 7.72
CA ARG A 68 16.77 27.23 8.81
C ARG A 68 15.62 28.09 8.28
N ALA A 69 15.87 28.88 7.25
CA ALA A 69 14.82 29.69 6.62
C ALA A 69 13.70 28.81 6.05
N LEU A 70 14.03 27.70 5.36
CA LEU A 70 13.04 26.76 4.84
C LEU A 70 12.24 26.08 5.98
N GLU A 71 12.91 25.65 7.05
CA GLU A 71 12.29 25.01 8.21
C GLU A 71 11.36 25.97 8.97
N GLU A 72 11.76 27.23 9.15
CA GLU A 72 10.94 28.27 9.79
C GLU A 72 9.66 28.53 9.00
N GLN A 73 9.75 28.65 7.66
CA GLN A 73 8.58 28.85 6.81
C GLN A 73 7.64 27.63 6.79
N ALA A 74 8.20 26.41 6.76
CA ALA A 74 7.41 25.17 6.80
C ALA A 74 6.63 24.99 8.12
N SER A 75 7.09 25.59 9.22
CA SER A 75 6.43 25.52 10.54
C SER A 75 5.18 26.42 10.70
N GLY A 76 4.74 27.07 9.61
CA GLY A 76 3.51 27.89 9.59
C GLY A 76 3.73 29.36 9.95
N ALA A 77 4.98 29.83 9.95
CA ALA A 77 5.36 31.17 10.39
C ALA A 77 5.51 32.21 9.26
N GLY A 78 5.28 31.89 7.99
CA GLY A 78 5.43 32.90 6.94
C GLY A 78 4.68 32.70 5.63
N ASP A 79 4.78 33.73 4.80
CA ASP A 79 4.05 33.93 3.55
C ASP A 79 4.64 33.07 2.42
N ALA A 80 3.78 32.41 1.64
CA ALA A 80 4.18 31.59 0.48
C ALA A 80 5.00 32.39 -0.54
N SER A 81 4.77 33.69 -0.66
CA SER A 81 5.56 34.59 -1.52
C SER A 81 7.02 34.72 -1.07
N THR A 82 7.24 34.71 0.25
CA THR A 82 8.58 34.83 0.85
C THR A 82 9.35 33.52 0.66
N LEU A 83 8.67 32.38 0.85
CA LEU A 83 9.25 31.06 0.59
C LEU A 83 9.69 30.93 -0.88
N ALA A 84 8.85 31.32 -1.83
CA ALA A 84 9.18 31.30 -3.26
C ALA A 84 10.44 32.15 -3.56
N THR A 85 10.52 33.37 -3.02
CA THR A 85 11.67 34.27 -3.21
C THR A 85 12.97 33.68 -2.65
N ILE A 86 12.90 33.01 -1.49
CA ILE A 86 14.06 32.33 -0.89
C ILE A 86 14.52 31.19 -1.79
N VAL A 87 13.59 30.36 -2.28
CA VAL A 87 13.89 29.23 -3.16
C VAL A 87 14.50 29.71 -4.49
N ASP A 88 13.93 30.75 -5.10
CA ASP A 88 14.45 31.36 -6.33
C ASP A 88 15.88 31.86 -6.15
N GLY A 89 16.13 32.65 -5.11
CA GLY A 89 17.46 33.17 -4.80
C GLY A 89 18.48 32.06 -4.49
N PHE A 90 18.03 30.99 -3.83
CA PHE A 90 18.85 29.83 -3.54
C PHE A 90 19.27 29.08 -4.81
N PHE A 91 18.34 28.79 -5.72
CA PHE A 91 18.67 28.06 -6.95
C PHE A 91 19.61 28.87 -7.86
N VAL A 92 19.44 30.19 -7.94
CA VAL A 92 20.36 31.05 -8.70
C VAL A 92 21.80 30.92 -8.19
N GLU A 93 22.02 30.95 -6.88
CA GLU A 93 23.36 30.79 -6.29
C GLU A 93 23.87 29.34 -6.39
N LEU A 94 23.01 28.34 -6.17
CA LEU A 94 23.37 26.93 -6.33
C LEU A 94 23.88 26.63 -7.75
N ILE A 95 23.17 27.08 -8.78
CA ILE A 95 23.54 26.88 -10.18
C ILE A 95 24.89 27.55 -10.49
N LYS A 96 25.16 28.74 -9.96
CA LYS A 96 26.48 29.39 -10.11
C LYS A 96 27.58 28.57 -9.47
N LEU A 97 27.37 28.10 -8.24
CA LEU A 97 28.35 27.29 -7.50
C LEU A 97 28.65 25.98 -8.22
N LEU A 98 27.62 25.27 -8.70
CA LEU A 98 27.79 24.01 -9.43
C LEU A 98 28.49 24.19 -10.77
N LYS A 99 28.17 25.26 -11.53
CA LYS A 99 28.90 25.59 -12.76
C LYS A 99 30.37 25.88 -12.53
N SER A 100 30.74 26.39 -11.34
CA SER A 100 32.13 26.62 -10.96
C SER A 100 32.84 25.39 -10.39
N ASP A 101 32.11 24.31 -10.07
CA ASP A 101 32.62 23.07 -9.48
C ASP A 101 32.47 21.89 -10.45
N ALA A 102 33.39 21.79 -11.41
CA ALA A 102 33.43 20.71 -12.40
C ALA A 102 33.67 19.31 -11.79
N THR A 103 33.94 19.20 -10.48
CA THR A 103 34.15 17.91 -9.79
C THR A 103 32.97 17.49 -8.94
N LEU A 104 31.92 18.32 -8.88
CA LEU A 104 30.75 18.17 -8.01
C LEU A 104 31.11 17.87 -6.55
N HIS A 105 32.24 18.40 -6.06
CA HIS A 105 32.66 18.22 -4.67
C HIS A 105 31.62 18.76 -3.70
N LEU A 106 30.91 19.82 -4.07
CA LEU A 106 29.82 20.39 -3.29
C LEU A 106 28.74 19.34 -2.95
N LEU A 107 28.39 18.48 -3.91
CA LEU A 107 27.33 17.47 -3.80
C LEU A 107 27.76 16.21 -3.05
N ARG A 108 29.05 16.09 -2.71
CA ARG A 108 29.54 15.08 -1.76
C ARG A 108 29.19 15.41 -0.31
N ASN A 109 28.68 16.62 -0.06
CA ASN A 109 28.26 17.03 1.27
C ASN A 109 26.77 16.75 1.50
N GLY A 110 26.47 15.82 2.41
CA GLY A 110 25.09 15.44 2.73
C GLY A 110 24.25 16.51 3.44
N VAL A 111 24.84 17.57 3.99
CA VAL A 111 24.07 18.74 4.46
C VAL A 111 23.60 19.55 3.27
N VAL A 112 24.49 19.81 2.31
CA VAL A 112 24.16 20.53 1.09
C VAL A 112 23.06 19.82 0.30
N CYS A 113 23.19 18.51 0.07
CA CYS A 113 22.18 17.71 -0.64
C CYS A 113 20.81 17.80 0.04
N ARG A 114 20.75 17.67 1.37
CA ARG A 114 19.49 17.79 2.11
C ARG A 114 18.83 19.17 1.99
N VAL A 115 19.62 20.24 1.94
CA VAL A 115 19.06 21.59 1.70
C VAL A 115 18.48 21.70 0.30
N ILE A 116 19.16 21.12 -0.70
CA ILE A 116 18.65 21.07 -2.08
C ILE A 116 17.35 20.27 -2.13
N GLU A 117 17.29 19.09 -1.50
CA GLU A 117 16.08 18.26 -1.40
C GLU A 117 14.91 19.03 -0.78
N SER A 118 15.13 19.73 0.34
CA SER A 118 14.11 20.58 0.97
C SER A 118 13.64 21.74 0.08
N ALA A 119 14.55 22.35 -0.69
CA ALA A 119 14.22 23.42 -1.61
C ALA A 119 13.42 22.89 -2.83
N LEU A 120 13.73 21.69 -3.32
CA LEU A 120 13.05 21.05 -4.45
C LEU A 120 11.57 20.78 -4.17
N ALA A 121 11.20 20.51 -2.91
CA ALA A 121 9.82 20.31 -2.49
C ALA A 121 8.89 21.51 -2.78
N ASN A 122 9.46 22.72 -2.90
CA ASN A 122 8.73 23.97 -3.17
C ASN A 122 9.23 24.67 -4.44
N SER A 123 9.96 23.96 -5.30
CA SER A 123 10.59 24.55 -6.47
C SER A 123 9.65 24.64 -7.67
N LEU A 124 9.85 25.66 -8.51
CA LEU A 124 9.23 25.76 -9.83
C LEU A 124 9.89 24.77 -10.80
N LEU A 125 9.16 24.40 -11.86
CA LEU A 125 9.65 23.51 -12.91
C LEU A 125 11.02 23.96 -13.48
N LEU A 126 11.19 25.27 -13.70
CA LEU A 126 12.43 25.83 -14.23
C LEU A 126 13.66 25.53 -13.36
N HIS A 127 13.52 25.52 -12.03
CA HIS A 127 14.64 25.24 -11.13
C HIS A 127 15.07 23.79 -11.20
N SER A 128 14.09 22.87 -11.20
CA SER A 128 14.36 21.45 -11.39
C SER A 128 15.04 21.19 -12.74
N LYS A 129 14.54 21.79 -13.82
CA LYS A 129 15.17 21.69 -15.15
C LYS A 129 16.59 22.28 -15.18
N SER A 130 16.79 23.45 -14.59
CA SER A 130 18.09 24.13 -14.57
C SER A 130 19.13 23.35 -13.77
N LEU A 131 18.73 22.76 -12.64
CA LEU A 131 19.61 21.91 -11.85
C LEU A 131 19.97 20.65 -12.62
N LEU A 132 19.00 19.98 -13.24
CA LEU A 132 19.24 18.80 -14.06
C LEU A 132 20.18 19.09 -15.22
N PHE A 133 19.99 20.22 -15.90
CA PHE A 133 20.82 20.67 -17.02
C PHE A 133 22.29 20.89 -16.63
N VAL A 134 22.56 21.42 -15.42
CA VAL A 134 23.94 21.61 -14.94
C VAL A 134 24.62 20.30 -14.55
N LEU A 135 23.84 19.27 -14.20
CA LEU A 135 24.37 17.96 -13.81
C LEU A 135 24.66 17.03 -15.00
N LEU A 136 24.24 17.40 -16.23
CA LEU A 136 24.52 16.60 -17.41
C LEU A 136 26.04 16.41 -17.61
N GLY A 137 26.45 15.18 -17.91
CA GLY A 137 27.86 14.77 -18.00
C GLY A 137 28.44 14.30 -16.66
N HIS A 138 27.67 14.39 -15.57
CA HIS A 138 28.02 13.92 -14.24
C HIS A 138 26.85 13.21 -13.53
N VAL A 139 25.83 12.79 -14.28
CA VAL A 139 24.67 12.07 -13.76
C VAL A 139 25.09 10.77 -13.11
N PHE A 140 25.99 9.99 -13.75
CA PHE A 140 26.47 8.74 -13.16
C PHE A 140 27.16 8.96 -11.80
N ASP A 141 28.03 9.97 -11.73
CA ASP A 141 28.73 10.34 -10.48
C ASP A 141 27.75 10.76 -9.38
N ALA A 142 26.68 11.46 -9.75
CA ALA A 142 25.63 11.87 -8.83
C ALA A 142 24.85 10.66 -8.28
N VAL A 143 24.44 9.71 -9.14
CA VAL A 143 23.69 8.53 -8.69
C VAL A 143 24.56 7.50 -7.95
N ALA A 144 25.85 7.42 -8.24
CA ALA A 144 26.78 6.56 -7.51
C ALA A 144 27.19 7.16 -6.14
N SER A 145 27.04 8.48 -5.97
CA SER A 145 27.39 9.17 -4.72
C SER A 145 26.45 8.81 -3.57
N PRO A 146 26.97 8.48 -2.37
CA PRO A 146 26.16 8.12 -1.20
C PRO A 146 25.26 9.27 -0.70
N THR A 147 25.53 10.51 -1.10
CA THR A 147 24.75 11.70 -0.72
C THR A 147 23.97 12.26 -1.89
N ALA A 148 24.60 12.44 -3.05
CA ALA A 148 23.96 13.10 -4.19
C ALA A 148 22.85 12.24 -4.83
N SER A 149 22.89 10.92 -4.64
CA SER A 149 21.88 10.00 -5.16
C SER A 149 20.47 10.30 -4.66
N TYR A 150 20.29 10.59 -3.37
CA TYR A 150 19.00 10.98 -2.78
C TYR A 150 18.47 12.30 -3.36
N MET A 151 19.38 13.23 -3.62
CA MET A 151 19.05 14.51 -4.25
C MET A 151 18.67 14.33 -5.72
N MET A 152 19.34 13.43 -6.46
CA MET A 152 18.95 13.08 -7.83
C MET A 152 17.55 12.44 -7.89
N GLU A 153 17.23 11.55 -6.95
CA GLU A 153 15.88 10.98 -6.84
C GLU A 153 14.82 12.04 -6.57
N THR A 154 15.11 12.94 -5.63
CA THR A 154 14.22 14.05 -5.28
C THR A 154 14.05 15.01 -6.44
N LEU A 155 15.12 15.26 -7.21
CA LEU A 155 15.11 16.10 -8.41
C LEU A 155 14.19 15.51 -9.49
N MET A 156 14.33 14.21 -9.78
CA MET A 156 13.49 13.53 -10.75
C MET A 156 12.02 13.48 -10.30
N ALA A 157 11.77 13.23 -9.02
CA ALA A 157 10.41 13.25 -8.46
C ALA A 157 9.79 14.66 -8.48
N SER A 158 10.56 15.69 -8.15
CA SER A 158 10.12 17.09 -8.21
C SER A 158 9.80 17.52 -9.63
N LEU A 159 10.61 17.10 -10.61
CA LEU A 159 10.34 17.32 -12.03
C LEU A 159 9.00 16.69 -12.46
N ALA A 160 8.78 15.40 -12.12
CA ALA A 160 7.53 14.72 -12.44
C ALA A 160 6.31 15.35 -11.73
N GLN A 161 6.47 15.79 -10.48
CA GLN A 161 5.42 16.50 -9.74
C GLN A 161 5.07 17.85 -10.38
N ALA A 162 6.08 18.62 -10.78
CA ALA A 162 5.86 19.91 -11.44
C ALA A 162 5.18 19.74 -12.81
N LEU A 163 5.55 18.71 -13.58
CA LEU A 163 4.88 18.38 -14.84
C LEU A 163 3.46 17.85 -14.64
N SER A 164 3.22 17.08 -13.57
CA SER A 164 1.89 16.58 -13.20
C SER A 164 0.94 17.72 -12.85
N ALA A 165 1.45 18.74 -12.16
CA ALA A 165 0.71 19.97 -11.87
C ALA A 165 0.47 20.81 -13.14
N LEU A 166 1.46 20.87 -14.05
CA LEU A 166 1.32 21.57 -15.32
C LEU A 166 0.28 20.92 -16.24
N ALA A 167 0.25 19.58 -16.30
CA ALA A 167 -0.74 18.81 -17.07
C ALA A 167 -2.19 19.13 -16.63
N ALA A 168 -2.40 19.40 -15.33
CA ALA A 168 -3.70 19.78 -14.79
C ALA A 168 -4.13 21.20 -15.16
N ALA A 169 -3.17 22.10 -15.39
CA ALA A 169 -3.42 23.53 -15.53
C ALA A 169 -3.41 24.00 -17.00
N GLU A 170 -2.44 23.54 -17.78
CA GLU A 170 -2.15 24.05 -19.13
C GLU A 170 -1.65 22.93 -20.06
N ALA A 171 -2.56 22.32 -20.81
CA ALA A 171 -2.25 21.18 -21.70
C ALA A 171 -1.19 21.50 -22.78
N ASP A 172 -1.25 22.69 -23.39
CA ASP A 172 -0.28 23.11 -24.41
C ASP A 172 1.13 23.29 -23.83
N SER A 173 1.22 23.88 -22.64
CA SER A 173 2.47 24.04 -21.89
C SER A 173 3.07 22.69 -21.51
N PHE A 174 2.22 21.75 -21.07
CA PHE A 174 2.63 20.38 -20.81
C PHE A 174 3.16 19.68 -22.07
N ALA A 175 2.45 19.77 -23.20
CA ALA A 175 2.88 19.20 -24.47
C ALA A 175 4.24 19.75 -24.93
N ALA A 176 4.47 21.06 -24.77
CA ALA A 176 5.74 21.69 -25.09
C ALA A 176 6.91 21.17 -24.22
N GLU A 177 6.68 20.93 -22.92
CA GLU A 177 7.70 20.35 -22.03
C GLU A 177 7.95 18.86 -22.28
N MET A 178 6.96 18.13 -22.80
CA MET A 178 7.07 16.71 -23.15
C MET A 178 7.61 16.47 -24.58
N THR A 179 7.86 17.52 -25.35
CA THR A 179 8.42 17.39 -26.71
C THR A 179 9.94 17.31 -26.66
N ASP A 180 10.49 16.19 -27.15
CA ASP A 180 11.94 16.02 -27.26
C ASP A 180 12.54 16.91 -28.38
N GLY A 181 13.77 17.38 -28.19
CA GLY A 181 14.43 18.44 -28.96
C GLY A 181 13.80 19.84 -28.82
N GLY A 182 12.75 19.99 -28.00
CA GLY A 182 12.00 21.24 -27.84
C GLY A 182 12.62 22.21 -26.83
N PRO A 183 12.31 23.51 -26.93
CA PRO A 183 12.74 24.51 -25.93
C PRO A 183 11.89 24.50 -24.65
N GLY A 184 10.75 23.80 -24.63
CA GLY A 184 9.79 23.82 -23.52
C GLY A 184 9.07 25.16 -23.35
N VAL A 185 8.40 25.33 -22.21
CA VAL A 185 7.63 26.54 -21.86
C VAL A 185 8.55 27.73 -21.56
N HIS A 186 9.79 27.46 -21.16
CA HIS A 186 10.75 28.45 -20.70
C HIS A 186 11.83 28.78 -21.75
N ALA A 187 11.44 28.92 -23.02
CA ALA A 187 12.37 29.09 -24.14
C ALA A 187 13.39 30.24 -23.96
N GLY A 188 13.02 31.33 -23.27
CA GLY A 188 13.90 32.47 -22.99
C GLY A 188 15.02 32.21 -21.98
N SER A 189 14.99 31.09 -21.26
CA SER A 189 16.00 30.72 -20.25
C SER A 189 17.24 30.03 -20.83
N GLY A 190 17.15 29.52 -22.08
CA GLY A 190 18.17 28.67 -22.68
C GLY A 190 18.22 27.24 -22.13
N VAL A 191 17.28 26.85 -21.26
CA VAL A 191 17.15 25.49 -20.74
C VAL A 191 16.17 24.69 -21.62
N PRO A 192 16.57 23.51 -22.17
CA PRO A 192 15.71 22.67 -23.01
C PRO A 192 14.42 22.20 -22.33
N SER A 193 13.51 21.56 -23.07
CA SER A 193 12.31 20.91 -22.52
C SER A 193 12.67 19.84 -21.48
N ALA A 194 11.73 19.53 -20.58
CA ALA A 194 11.92 18.48 -19.60
C ALA A 194 12.19 17.11 -20.25
N ALA A 195 11.49 16.77 -21.34
CA ALA A 195 11.73 15.53 -22.08
C ALA A 195 13.17 15.40 -22.57
N THR A 196 13.74 16.46 -23.16
CA THR A 196 15.13 16.44 -23.65
C THR A 196 16.15 16.26 -22.53
N LEU A 197 15.96 16.94 -21.40
CA LEU A 197 16.86 16.78 -20.25
C LEU A 197 16.80 15.34 -19.71
N VAL A 198 15.61 14.74 -19.65
CA VAL A 198 15.42 13.37 -19.20
C VAL A 198 16.04 12.37 -20.19
N THR A 199 15.93 12.61 -21.51
CA THR A 199 16.61 11.81 -22.54
C THR A 199 18.12 11.81 -22.31
N CYS A 200 18.76 12.98 -22.15
CA CYS A 200 20.20 13.05 -21.90
C CYS A 200 20.64 12.35 -20.61
N VAL A 201 19.85 12.46 -19.54
CA VAL A 201 20.09 11.75 -18.26
C VAL A 201 20.06 10.24 -18.49
N VAL A 202 19.08 9.75 -19.24
CA VAL A 202 18.94 8.33 -19.57
C VAL A 202 20.09 7.83 -20.44
N GLU A 203 20.51 8.60 -21.44
CA GLU A 203 21.63 8.24 -22.31
C GLU A 203 22.91 8.03 -21.50
N GLU A 204 23.24 8.96 -20.59
CA GLU A 204 24.42 8.85 -19.72
C GLU A 204 24.35 7.61 -18.79
N LEU A 205 23.17 7.33 -18.23
CA LEU A 205 22.97 6.13 -17.40
C LEU A 205 23.05 4.83 -18.22
N SER A 206 22.60 4.86 -19.47
CA SER A 206 22.58 3.70 -20.37
C SER A 206 23.99 3.30 -20.80
N GLU A 207 24.88 4.26 -21.06
CA GLU A 207 26.30 4.00 -21.36
C GLU A 207 27.04 3.29 -20.22
N ARG A 208 26.52 3.41 -18.99
CA ARG A 208 27.14 2.91 -17.75
C ARG A 208 26.27 1.85 -17.07
N ALA A 209 25.36 1.21 -17.80
CA ALA A 209 24.35 0.29 -17.24
C ALA A 209 24.96 -0.87 -16.43
N GLU A 210 26.04 -1.50 -16.91
CA GLU A 210 26.74 -2.59 -16.21
C GLU A 210 27.29 -2.14 -14.85
N GLU A 211 27.87 -0.94 -14.79
CA GLU A 211 28.38 -0.37 -13.54
C GLU A 211 27.25 -0.02 -12.57
N VAL A 212 26.12 0.50 -13.08
CA VAL A 212 24.92 0.79 -12.28
C VAL A 212 24.42 -0.48 -11.61
N ILE A 213 24.33 -1.60 -12.34
CA ILE A 213 23.77 -2.86 -11.86
C ILE A 213 24.56 -3.44 -10.69
N LEU A 214 25.89 -3.28 -10.70
CA LEU A 214 26.77 -3.80 -9.65
C LEU A 214 26.94 -2.83 -8.47
N HIS A 215 26.60 -1.55 -8.63
CA HIS A 215 26.84 -0.53 -7.62
C HIS A 215 25.60 -0.25 -6.76
N ASP A 216 25.65 -0.62 -5.48
CA ASP A 216 24.53 -0.51 -4.52
C ASP A 216 23.77 0.83 -4.56
N VAL A 217 24.50 1.94 -4.49
CA VAL A 217 23.90 3.29 -4.45
C VAL A 217 23.29 3.69 -5.80
N ALA A 218 24.00 3.43 -6.90
CA ALA A 218 23.54 3.76 -8.25
C ALA A 218 22.31 2.93 -8.61
N ALA A 219 22.34 1.61 -8.38
CA ALA A 219 21.19 0.72 -8.55
C ALA A 219 19.98 1.25 -7.77
N ARG A 220 20.19 1.65 -6.51
CA ARG A 220 19.12 2.20 -5.66
C ARG A 220 18.47 3.43 -6.29
N ALA A 221 19.26 4.39 -6.75
CA ALA A 221 18.77 5.63 -7.36
C ALA A 221 18.15 5.39 -8.74
N VAL A 222 18.76 4.57 -9.58
CA VAL A 222 18.26 4.26 -10.93
C VAL A 222 16.91 3.54 -10.86
N ARG A 223 16.67 2.67 -9.88
CA ARG A 223 15.32 2.12 -9.64
C ARG A 223 14.26 3.20 -9.42
N SER A 224 14.58 4.22 -8.63
CA SER A 224 13.67 5.35 -8.39
C SER A 224 13.46 6.16 -9.68
N ILE A 225 14.50 6.37 -10.47
CA ILE A 225 14.42 7.02 -11.79
C ILE A 225 13.51 6.21 -12.72
N VAL A 226 13.72 4.90 -12.86
CA VAL A 226 12.87 3.99 -13.65
C VAL A 226 11.40 4.11 -13.26
N LEU A 227 11.09 4.13 -11.96
CA LEU A 227 9.72 4.32 -11.47
C LEU A 227 9.14 5.68 -11.88
N VAL A 228 9.92 6.76 -11.75
CA VAL A 228 9.51 8.11 -12.18
C VAL A 228 9.25 8.16 -13.68
N LEU A 229 10.10 7.55 -14.50
CA LEU A 229 9.91 7.48 -15.96
C LEU A 229 8.63 6.72 -16.34
N GLY A 230 8.29 5.68 -15.57
CA GLY A 230 7.04 4.94 -15.71
C GLY A 230 5.78 5.67 -15.18
N GLY A 231 5.93 6.87 -14.61
CA GLY A 231 4.84 7.66 -14.06
C GLY A 231 4.42 7.28 -12.64
N PHE A 232 5.28 6.59 -11.90
CA PHE A 232 5.07 6.25 -10.49
C PHE A 232 5.75 7.23 -9.55
N THR A 233 5.24 7.29 -8.32
CA THR A 233 5.84 8.08 -7.24
C THR A 233 6.94 7.27 -6.55
N ILE A 234 7.89 7.97 -5.93
CA ILE A 234 8.96 7.37 -5.13
C ILE A 234 8.72 7.58 -3.63
N ARG A 235 9.43 6.81 -2.81
CA ARG A 235 9.27 6.87 -1.35
C ARG A 235 9.58 8.28 -0.83
N GLY A 236 8.62 8.87 -0.10
CA GLY A 236 8.75 10.19 0.49
C GLY A 236 8.29 11.34 -0.41
N ALA A 237 8.02 11.09 -1.69
CA ALA A 237 7.38 12.05 -2.58
C ALA A 237 5.85 12.03 -2.41
N PRO A 238 5.16 13.17 -2.56
CA PRO A 238 3.70 13.20 -2.58
C PRO A 238 3.13 12.45 -3.80
N PRO A 239 1.88 11.94 -3.73
CA PRO A 239 1.25 11.31 -4.87
C PRO A 239 1.06 12.31 -6.03
N LEU A 240 1.27 11.84 -7.27
CA LEU A 240 1.03 12.64 -8.47
C LEU A 240 -0.47 12.78 -8.71
N ALA A 241 -0.92 13.96 -9.16
CA ALA A 241 -2.30 14.20 -9.54
C ALA A 241 -2.63 13.52 -10.87
N HIS A 242 -1.71 13.64 -11.84
CA HIS A 242 -1.74 12.99 -13.15
C HIS A 242 -0.42 12.24 -13.39
N ALA A 243 -0.49 11.03 -13.95
CA ALA A 243 0.71 10.25 -14.26
C ALA A 243 1.46 10.87 -15.45
N VAL A 244 2.73 11.26 -15.22
CA VAL A 244 3.62 11.77 -16.28
C VAL A 244 4.54 10.64 -16.70
N LYS A 245 4.46 10.19 -17.95
CA LYS A 245 5.25 9.07 -18.47
C LYS A 245 6.26 9.54 -19.50
N PHE A 246 7.50 9.11 -19.35
CA PHE A 246 8.59 9.32 -20.30
C PHE A 246 8.86 8.01 -21.04
N THR A 247 7.96 7.64 -21.96
CA THR A 247 7.96 6.32 -22.61
C THR A 247 9.24 6.04 -23.38
N GLN A 248 9.70 6.96 -24.22
CA GLN A 248 10.92 6.76 -25.02
C GLN A 248 12.19 6.67 -24.16
N PRO A 249 12.45 7.61 -23.20
CA PRO A 249 13.57 7.44 -22.28
C PRO A 249 13.49 6.15 -21.45
N LEU A 250 12.29 5.75 -21.01
CA LEU A 250 12.13 4.50 -20.29
C LEU A 250 12.53 3.28 -21.13
N SER A 251 12.15 3.26 -22.41
CA SER A 251 12.54 2.19 -23.34
C SER A 251 14.06 2.08 -23.49
N VAL A 252 14.74 3.21 -23.74
CA VAL A 252 16.20 3.24 -23.90
C VAL A 252 16.91 2.71 -22.65
N LEU A 253 16.54 3.24 -21.48
CA LEU A 253 17.14 2.81 -20.21
C LEU A 253 16.82 1.34 -19.90
N GLY A 254 15.57 0.92 -20.13
CA GLY A 254 15.11 -0.45 -19.86
C GLY A 254 15.86 -1.47 -20.69
N VAL A 255 16.05 -1.21 -21.99
CA VAL A 255 16.83 -2.06 -22.89
C VAL A 255 18.29 -2.12 -22.45
N ALA A 256 18.92 -0.98 -22.16
CA ALA A 256 20.32 -0.92 -21.74
C ALA A 256 20.55 -1.66 -20.41
N LEU A 257 19.65 -1.50 -19.43
CA LEU A 257 19.73 -2.22 -18.16
C LEU A 257 19.53 -3.73 -18.35
N MET A 258 18.60 -4.16 -19.20
CA MET A 258 18.40 -5.59 -19.50
C MET A 258 19.62 -6.20 -20.20
N GLN A 259 20.21 -5.49 -21.17
CA GLN A 259 21.45 -5.91 -21.81
C GLN A 259 22.61 -5.97 -20.82
N GLY A 260 22.73 -4.97 -19.94
CA GLY A 260 23.74 -4.95 -18.88
C GLY A 260 23.58 -6.10 -17.89
N LEU A 261 22.35 -6.52 -17.57
CA LEU A 261 22.08 -7.68 -16.73
C LEU A 261 22.55 -8.96 -17.42
N GLU A 262 22.23 -9.13 -18.70
CA GLU A 262 22.68 -10.29 -19.46
C GLU A 262 24.21 -10.32 -19.58
N SER A 263 24.86 -9.22 -19.98
CA SER A 263 26.31 -9.19 -20.16
C SER A 263 27.08 -9.41 -18.86
N THR A 264 26.61 -8.84 -17.74
CA THR A 264 27.27 -8.93 -16.44
C THR A 264 27.17 -10.33 -15.84
N PHE A 265 26.05 -11.03 -16.05
CA PHE A 265 25.78 -12.32 -15.42
C PHE A 265 25.91 -13.53 -16.37
N ALA A 266 26.13 -13.32 -17.67
CA ALA A 266 26.39 -14.37 -18.66
C ALA A 266 27.78 -15.01 -18.55
N ASP A 267 28.34 -15.07 -17.33
CA ASP A 267 29.66 -15.60 -17.00
C ASP A 267 29.93 -16.93 -17.75
N ASN A 268 31.16 -17.15 -18.22
CA ASN A 268 31.54 -18.36 -18.99
C ASN A 268 31.29 -19.71 -18.25
N ASN A 269 30.94 -19.66 -16.97
CA ASN A 269 30.60 -20.80 -16.12
C ASN A 269 29.10 -21.06 -15.98
N ALA A 270 28.22 -20.13 -16.37
CA ALA A 270 26.77 -20.33 -16.41
C ALA A 270 26.46 -21.29 -17.56
N ARG A 271 26.25 -22.58 -17.24
CA ARG A 271 26.00 -23.61 -18.25
C ARG A 271 24.64 -23.45 -18.92
N ARG A 272 23.68 -22.81 -18.23
CA ARG A 272 22.29 -22.63 -18.69
C ARG A 272 21.85 -21.17 -18.57
N ALA A 273 21.00 -20.73 -19.50
CA ALA A 273 20.40 -19.39 -19.47
C ALA A 273 19.58 -19.15 -18.20
N THR A 274 18.96 -20.19 -17.64
CA THR A 274 18.23 -20.12 -16.36
C THR A 274 19.14 -19.79 -15.18
N ASP A 275 20.36 -20.34 -15.14
CA ASP A 275 21.32 -20.12 -14.05
C ASP A 275 21.73 -18.63 -13.98
N MET A 276 21.90 -17.99 -15.13
CA MET A 276 22.16 -16.55 -15.22
C MET A 276 21.06 -15.73 -14.55
N TRP A 277 19.79 -16.00 -14.86
CA TRP A 277 18.66 -15.27 -14.27
C TRP A 277 18.45 -15.59 -12.79
N LEU A 278 18.78 -16.80 -12.35
CA LEU A 278 18.83 -17.12 -10.92
C LEU A 278 19.97 -16.36 -10.20
N ASN A 279 21.11 -16.15 -10.84
CA ASN A 279 22.18 -15.30 -10.30
C ASN A 279 21.75 -13.83 -10.22
N VAL A 280 21.02 -13.33 -11.22
CA VAL A 280 20.38 -12.00 -11.17
C VAL A 280 19.42 -11.89 -9.99
N ALA A 281 18.56 -12.91 -9.79
CA ALA A 281 17.62 -12.94 -8.67
C ALA A 281 18.32 -12.93 -7.31
N ASN A 282 19.42 -13.66 -7.19
CA ASN A 282 20.22 -13.78 -5.98
C ASN A 282 21.13 -12.57 -5.71
N THR A 283 21.26 -11.65 -6.67
CA THR A 283 22.02 -10.40 -6.50
C THR A 283 21.07 -9.25 -6.20
N PRO A 284 21.06 -8.68 -4.97
CA PRO A 284 20.02 -7.72 -4.57
C PRO A 284 19.91 -6.49 -5.48
N THR A 285 21.03 -5.90 -5.91
CA THR A 285 21.03 -4.72 -6.78
C THR A 285 20.35 -5.01 -8.13
N ALA A 286 20.76 -6.10 -8.77
CA ALA A 286 20.23 -6.58 -10.05
C ALA A 286 18.75 -6.99 -9.94
N SER A 287 18.42 -7.80 -8.94
CA SER A 287 17.05 -8.24 -8.66
C SER A 287 16.10 -7.07 -8.46
N PHE A 288 16.48 -6.06 -7.67
CA PHE A 288 15.62 -4.89 -7.46
C PHE A 288 15.48 -4.00 -8.71
N ILE A 289 16.50 -3.91 -9.57
CA ILE A 289 16.37 -3.23 -10.87
C ILE A 289 15.34 -3.95 -11.73
N LEU A 290 15.44 -5.27 -11.85
CA LEU A 290 14.52 -6.07 -12.64
C LEU A 290 13.08 -5.99 -12.11
N GLN A 291 12.88 -6.00 -10.79
CA GLN A 291 11.57 -5.78 -10.17
C GLN A 291 11.00 -4.40 -10.50
N SER A 292 11.82 -3.35 -10.49
CA SER A 292 11.39 -2.00 -10.89
C SER A 292 11.03 -1.93 -12.37
N LEU A 293 11.77 -2.59 -13.24
CA LEU A 293 11.48 -2.66 -14.68
C LEU A 293 10.17 -3.40 -14.96
N LEU A 294 9.93 -4.54 -14.29
CA LEU A 294 8.64 -5.24 -14.37
C LEU A 294 7.47 -4.37 -13.92
N ARG A 295 7.66 -3.55 -12.87
CA ARG A 295 6.60 -2.68 -12.35
C ARG A 295 6.15 -1.59 -13.33
N VAL A 296 7.06 -1.11 -14.19
CA VAL A 296 6.78 -0.07 -15.19
C VAL A 296 6.50 -0.65 -16.59
N CYS A 297 6.54 -1.97 -16.71
CA CYS A 297 6.30 -2.70 -17.95
C CYS A 297 4.84 -2.55 -18.37
N ALA A 298 4.61 -2.04 -19.58
CA ALA A 298 3.28 -1.93 -20.18
C ALA A 298 3.22 -2.75 -21.47
N ALA A 299 2.18 -3.57 -21.62
CA ALA A 299 2.04 -4.48 -22.75
C ALA A 299 2.21 -3.76 -24.09
N GLY A 300 2.99 -4.35 -25.01
CA GLY A 300 3.23 -3.80 -26.34
C GLY A 300 4.27 -2.69 -26.43
N THR A 301 4.92 -2.31 -25.33
CA THR A 301 6.06 -1.35 -25.34
C THR A 301 7.40 -2.05 -25.59
N GLU A 302 8.45 -1.30 -25.93
CA GLU A 302 9.79 -1.89 -26.09
C GLU A 302 10.34 -2.47 -24.77
N VAL A 303 9.98 -1.86 -23.63
CA VAL A 303 10.29 -2.38 -22.29
C VAL A 303 9.64 -3.75 -22.07
N ASP A 304 8.41 -3.95 -22.59
CA ASP A 304 7.71 -5.23 -22.52
C ASP A 304 8.44 -6.34 -23.24
N VAL A 305 8.94 -6.04 -24.44
CA VAL A 305 9.75 -6.97 -25.23
C VAL A 305 11.07 -7.27 -24.51
N ALA A 306 11.75 -6.23 -24.03
CA ALA A 306 13.07 -6.35 -23.41
C ALA A 306 13.04 -7.06 -22.04
N VAL A 307 11.95 -6.89 -21.28
CA VAL A 307 11.84 -7.39 -19.89
C VAL A 307 10.93 -8.60 -19.82
N ARG A 308 9.61 -8.40 -19.97
CA ARG A 308 8.62 -9.45 -19.73
C ARG A 308 8.73 -10.59 -20.74
N GLN A 309 8.64 -10.29 -22.03
CA GLN A 309 8.68 -11.31 -23.09
C GLN A 309 10.04 -12.02 -23.10
N ARG A 310 11.11 -11.31 -22.75
CA ARG A 310 12.43 -11.90 -22.59
C ARG A 310 12.45 -12.96 -21.48
N LEU A 311 11.95 -12.66 -20.29
CA LEU A 311 11.88 -13.63 -19.19
C LEU A 311 10.98 -14.83 -19.53
N GLU A 312 9.86 -14.60 -20.21
CA GLU A 312 8.95 -15.67 -20.67
C GLU A 312 9.58 -16.57 -21.73
N SER A 313 10.53 -16.06 -22.52
CA SER A 313 11.20 -16.83 -23.58
C SER A 313 12.26 -17.81 -23.05
N VAL A 314 12.70 -17.65 -21.80
CA VAL A 314 13.80 -18.44 -21.24
C VAL A 314 13.30 -19.78 -20.70
N HIS A 315 13.91 -20.84 -21.21
CA HIS A 315 13.68 -22.22 -20.79
C HIS A 315 15.03 -22.89 -20.53
N ASP A 316 15.07 -23.88 -19.65
CA ASP A 316 16.26 -24.73 -19.50
C ASP A 316 16.34 -25.79 -20.61
N GLU A 317 17.39 -26.62 -20.56
CA GLU A 317 17.63 -27.70 -21.52
C GLU A 317 16.54 -28.78 -21.50
N GLU A 318 15.78 -28.88 -20.41
CA GLU A 318 14.67 -29.83 -20.23
C GLU A 318 13.34 -29.23 -20.69
N GLY A 319 13.33 -27.96 -21.13
CA GLY A 319 12.16 -27.24 -21.58
C GLY A 319 11.34 -26.61 -20.44
N VAL A 320 11.86 -26.59 -19.22
CA VAL A 320 11.21 -25.98 -18.06
C VAL A 320 11.38 -24.46 -18.11
N ALA A 321 10.27 -23.73 -18.05
CA ALA A 321 10.27 -22.27 -18.10
C ALA A 321 10.98 -21.65 -16.89
N LEU A 322 11.68 -20.52 -17.11
CA LEU A 322 12.37 -19.75 -16.07
C LEU A 322 11.44 -19.39 -14.90
N LEU A 323 10.18 -19.06 -15.18
CA LEU A 323 9.21 -18.68 -14.15
C LEU A 323 9.00 -19.78 -13.10
N ARG A 324 9.09 -21.06 -13.49
CA ARG A 324 9.01 -22.19 -12.54
C ARG A 324 10.27 -22.27 -11.68
N HIS A 325 11.44 -22.07 -12.26
CA HIS A 325 12.70 -21.99 -11.50
C HIS A 325 12.68 -20.82 -10.50
N LEU A 326 12.19 -19.66 -10.92
CA LEU A 326 12.01 -18.50 -10.04
C LEU A 326 11.02 -18.78 -8.90
N LEU A 327 9.92 -19.49 -9.15
CA LEU A 327 8.97 -19.87 -8.10
C LEU A 327 9.64 -20.69 -6.99
N MET A 328 10.50 -21.63 -7.37
CA MET A 328 11.12 -22.57 -6.43
C MET A 328 12.37 -21.99 -5.75
N ASP A 329 12.98 -20.95 -6.32
CA ASP A 329 14.13 -20.27 -5.72
C ASP A 329 13.71 -19.28 -4.61
N PRO A 330 14.33 -19.30 -3.42
CA PRO A 330 13.98 -18.42 -2.32
C PRO A 330 14.05 -16.91 -2.62
N MET A 331 14.97 -16.47 -3.50
CA MET A 331 15.11 -15.08 -3.91
C MET A 331 14.41 -14.81 -5.24
N GLY A 332 14.42 -15.79 -6.16
CA GLY A 332 13.71 -15.78 -7.43
C GLY A 332 12.22 -15.57 -7.28
N CYS A 333 11.61 -16.03 -6.19
CA CYS A 333 10.18 -15.87 -5.98
C CYS A 333 9.79 -14.38 -5.90
N HIS A 334 10.70 -13.50 -5.46
CA HIS A 334 10.47 -12.05 -5.43
C HIS A 334 10.42 -11.43 -6.84
N LEU A 335 11.17 -11.98 -7.80
CA LEU A 335 11.02 -11.60 -9.21
C LEU A 335 9.68 -12.07 -9.77
N LEU A 336 9.26 -13.29 -9.42
CA LEU A 336 7.94 -13.79 -9.82
C LEU A 336 6.81 -12.97 -9.19
N GLN A 337 6.94 -12.52 -7.93
CA GLN A 337 6.01 -11.58 -7.32
C GLN A 337 5.93 -10.26 -8.08
N ALA A 338 7.06 -9.71 -8.54
CA ALA A 338 7.06 -8.50 -9.36
C ALA A 338 6.41 -8.76 -10.74
N TYR A 339 6.63 -9.94 -11.32
CA TYR A 339 6.00 -10.36 -12.57
C TYR A 339 4.47 -10.48 -12.45
N ILE A 340 3.94 -11.02 -11.34
CA ILE A 340 2.49 -11.06 -11.04
C ILE A 340 1.89 -9.65 -10.97
N LYS A 341 2.68 -8.65 -10.55
CA LYS A 341 2.25 -7.27 -10.34
C LYS A 341 2.34 -6.41 -11.60
N VAL A 342 2.80 -6.97 -12.72
CA VAL A 342 2.79 -6.28 -14.01
C VAL A 342 1.33 -5.91 -14.34
N PRO A 343 1.03 -4.63 -14.62
CA PRO A 343 -0.33 -4.20 -14.92
C PRO A 343 -0.93 -4.95 -16.11
N ALA A 344 -2.15 -5.48 -15.94
CA ALA A 344 -2.89 -6.07 -17.05
C ALA A 344 -3.26 -4.98 -18.09
N PRO A 345 -3.34 -5.33 -19.39
CA PRO A 345 -3.82 -4.41 -20.42
C PRO A 345 -5.20 -3.84 -20.07
N LEU A 346 -5.43 -2.56 -20.40
CA LEU A 346 -6.68 -1.88 -20.06
C LEU A 346 -7.88 -2.59 -20.69
N GLU A 347 -7.72 -3.11 -21.89
CA GLU A 347 -8.76 -3.84 -22.64
C GLU A 347 -9.20 -5.10 -21.91
N VAL A 348 -8.27 -5.81 -21.24
CA VAL A 348 -8.57 -7.01 -20.43
C VAL A 348 -9.31 -6.62 -19.15
N LEU A 349 -8.92 -5.51 -18.52
CA LEU A 349 -9.57 -4.99 -17.32
C LEU A 349 -11.02 -4.57 -17.62
N GLU A 350 -11.23 -3.79 -18.67
CA GLU A 350 -12.56 -3.33 -19.12
C GLU A 350 -13.47 -4.49 -19.50
N ALA A 351 -12.93 -5.46 -20.25
CA ALA A 351 -13.69 -6.66 -20.63
C ALA A 351 -14.10 -7.49 -19.40
N GLY A 352 -13.20 -7.67 -18.43
CA GLY A 352 -13.50 -8.45 -17.22
C GLY A 352 -14.51 -7.77 -16.30
N ASP A 353 -14.44 -6.45 -16.18
CA ASP A 353 -15.43 -5.67 -15.44
C ASP A 353 -16.81 -5.72 -16.10
N LEU A 354 -16.86 -5.60 -17.43
CA LEU A 354 -18.10 -5.71 -18.21
C LEU A 354 -18.77 -7.06 -17.98
N LEU A 355 -18.01 -8.15 -18.02
CA LEU A 355 -18.53 -9.50 -17.72
C LEU A 355 -19.04 -9.60 -16.27
N SER A 356 -18.26 -9.15 -15.28
CA SER A 356 -18.65 -9.20 -13.87
C SER A 356 -19.94 -8.43 -13.60
N ASN A 357 -20.06 -7.21 -14.14
CA ASN A 357 -21.23 -6.35 -13.98
C ASN A 357 -22.47 -6.97 -14.66
N ARG A 358 -22.31 -7.61 -15.82
CA ARG A 358 -23.40 -8.35 -16.47
C ARG A 358 -23.83 -9.58 -15.67
N MET A 359 -22.90 -10.35 -15.12
CA MET A 359 -23.22 -11.48 -14.24
C MET A 359 -23.96 -11.03 -12.97
N ALA A 360 -23.58 -9.87 -12.41
CA ALA A 360 -24.26 -9.30 -11.24
C ALA A 360 -25.69 -8.85 -11.58
N THR A 361 -25.89 -8.14 -12.69
CA THR A 361 -27.21 -7.65 -13.13
C THR A 361 -28.16 -8.79 -13.51
N THR A 362 -27.68 -9.81 -14.22
CA THR A 362 -28.47 -11.00 -14.55
C THR A 362 -28.87 -11.78 -13.29
N ALA A 363 -27.96 -11.97 -12.33
CA ALA A 363 -28.26 -12.61 -11.05
C ALA A 363 -29.30 -11.81 -10.24
N ALA A 364 -29.20 -10.47 -10.22
CA ALA A 364 -30.17 -9.61 -9.56
C ALA A 364 -31.56 -9.70 -10.23
N ALA A 365 -31.62 -9.70 -11.57
CA ALA A 365 -32.86 -9.85 -12.33
C ALA A 365 -33.53 -11.21 -12.11
N LEU A 366 -32.74 -12.28 -11.98
CA LEU A 366 -33.24 -13.62 -11.62
C LEU A 366 -33.78 -13.68 -10.18
N SER A 367 -33.16 -12.95 -9.25
CA SER A 367 -33.62 -12.86 -7.85
C SER A 367 -34.86 -11.96 -7.68
N ALA A 368 -35.09 -11.02 -8.59
CA ALA A 368 -36.26 -10.12 -8.58
C ALA A 368 -37.54 -10.76 -9.15
N LYS A 369 -37.50 -12.05 -9.54
CA LYS A 369 -38.65 -12.85 -10.06
C LYS A 369 -39.86 -12.98 -9.11
N GLY A 370 -39.92 -12.23 -8.01
CA GLY A 370 -41.07 -12.11 -7.12
C GLY A 370 -42.18 -11.15 -7.57
N GLY A 371 -42.00 -10.33 -8.61
CA GLY A 371 -43.12 -9.54 -9.14
C GLY A 371 -42.72 -8.45 -10.16
N GLY A 372 -43.06 -8.65 -11.44
CA GLY A 372 -42.98 -7.61 -12.46
C GLY A 372 -42.63 -8.08 -13.87
N GLN A 373 -43.51 -8.86 -14.52
CA GLN A 373 -43.29 -9.41 -15.88
C GLN A 373 -43.12 -8.33 -16.98
N ARG A 374 -43.66 -7.12 -16.80
CA ARG A 374 -43.76 -6.10 -17.86
C ARG A 374 -42.51 -5.23 -18.06
N LEU A 375 -41.69 -5.05 -17.02
CA LEU A 375 -40.37 -4.39 -17.15
C LEU A 375 -39.34 -5.37 -17.74
N GLN A 376 -39.59 -6.67 -17.59
CA GLN A 376 -38.75 -7.77 -18.05
C GLN A 376 -38.82 -7.99 -19.56
N GLU A 377 -39.99 -7.82 -20.19
CA GLU A 377 -40.11 -7.80 -21.66
C GLU A 377 -39.33 -6.64 -22.27
N ILE A 378 -39.48 -5.44 -21.70
CA ILE A 378 -38.80 -4.23 -22.21
C ILE A 378 -37.27 -4.34 -22.08
N LEU A 379 -36.75 -4.94 -20.99
CA LEU A 379 -35.31 -5.15 -20.77
C LEU A 379 -34.73 -6.35 -21.51
N ARG A 380 -35.52 -7.40 -21.80
CA ARG A 380 -35.09 -8.51 -22.66
C ARG A 380 -34.98 -8.09 -24.12
N ASP A 381 -36.00 -7.39 -24.62
CA ASP A 381 -36.04 -6.96 -26.02
C ASP A 381 -34.95 -5.92 -26.35
N THR A 382 -34.41 -5.21 -25.35
CA THR A 382 -33.23 -4.32 -25.52
C THR A 382 -31.89 -5.01 -25.32
N ALA A 383 -31.82 -6.14 -24.61
CA ALA A 383 -30.59 -6.89 -24.37
C ALA A 383 -30.29 -7.90 -25.50
N ASP A 384 -31.30 -8.56 -26.06
CA ASP A 384 -31.12 -9.77 -26.89
C ASP A 384 -30.61 -9.50 -28.34
N HIS A 385 -30.43 -8.26 -28.78
CA HIS A 385 -30.04 -7.95 -30.19
C HIS A 385 -28.69 -7.26 -30.37
N ALA A 386 -27.99 -6.88 -29.29
CA ALA A 386 -26.64 -6.32 -29.34
C ALA A 386 -25.67 -6.92 -28.29
N SER A 387 -26.16 -7.74 -27.35
CA SER A 387 -25.39 -8.13 -26.16
C SER A 387 -24.54 -9.40 -26.32
N ASP A 388 -24.96 -10.38 -27.11
CA ASP A 388 -24.29 -11.69 -27.22
C ASP A 388 -22.92 -11.61 -27.93
N GLU A 389 -22.78 -10.76 -28.96
CA GLU A 389 -21.51 -10.59 -29.68
C GLU A 389 -20.48 -9.83 -28.83
N ALA A 390 -20.90 -8.77 -28.12
CA ALA A 390 -20.04 -8.00 -27.23
C ALA A 390 -19.60 -8.81 -26.00
N GLU A 391 -20.46 -9.70 -25.50
CA GLU A 391 -20.12 -10.63 -24.41
C GLU A 391 -19.15 -11.70 -24.87
N GLY A 392 -19.38 -12.28 -26.06
CA GLY A 392 -18.46 -13.22 -26.69
C GLY A 392 -17.08 -12.60 -26.90
N ALA A 393 -17.04 -11.36 -27.40
CA ALA A 393 -15.80 -10.61 -27.58
C ALA A 393 -15.10 -10.33 -26.23
N ALA A 394 -15.82 -9.84 -25.22
CA ALA A 394 -15.26 -9.61 -23.89
C ALA A 394 -14.75 -10.91 -23.24
N ALA A 395 -15.48 -12.02 -23.39
CA ALA A 395 -15.07 -13.34 -22.91
C ALA A 395 -13.81 -13.87 -23.62
N VAL A 396 -13.61 -13.55 -24.90
CA VAL A 396 -12.36 -13.84 -25.61
C VAL A 396 -11.23 -12.96 -25.11
N ARG A 397 -11.47 -11.65 -24.91
CA ARG A 397 -10.46 -10.70 -24.41
C ARG A 397 -9.98 -11.03 -22.99
N VAL A 398 -10.88 -11.41 -22.08
CA VAL A 398 -10.51 -11.83 -20.71
C VAL A 398 -9.71 -13.14 -20.68
N ARG A 399 -9.75 -13.92 -21.77
CA ARG A 399 -8.93 -15.12 -21.93
C ARG A 399 -7.57 -14.85 -22.57
N GLU A 400 -7.28 -13.61 -22.98
CA GLU A 400 -5.94 -13.23 -23.41
C GLU A 400 -4.98 -13.39 -22.22
N LYS A 401 -3.93 -14.18 -22.41
CA LYS A 401 -3.00 -14.52 -21.33
C LYS A 401 -2.24 -13.27 -20.87
N THR A 402 -2.46 -12.88 -19.62
CA THR A 402 -1.67 -11.87 -18.93
C THR A 402 -0.51 -12.51 -18.16
N CYS A 403 0.40 -11.69 -17.60
CA CYS A 403 1.43 -12.18 -16.67
C CYS A 403 0.81 -12.94 -15.49
N TRP A 404 -0.33 -12.44 -15.02
CA TRP A 404 -1.05 -13.05 -13.92
C TRP A 404 -1.53 -14.46 -14.27
N ASP A 405 -2.06 -14.66 -15.49
CA ASP A 405 -2.50 -15.99 -15.96
C ASP A 405 -1.33 -16.96 -16.11
N ASN A 406 -0.21 -16.49 -16.67
CA ASN A 406 1.01 -17.29 -16.79
C ASN A 406 1.56 -17.67 -15.41
N ALA A 407 1.56 -16.74 -14.44
CA ALA A 407 1.98 -17.03 -13.08
C ALA A 407 1.06 -18.02 -12.37
N LEU A 408 -0.26 -17.92 -12.58
CA LEU A 408 -1.21 -18.92 -12.09
C LEU A 408 -0.91 -20.29 -12.70
N ASP A 409 -0.68 -20.38 -14.00
CA ASP A 409 -0.35 -21.64 -14.67
C ASP A 409 0.93 -22.27 -14.08
N VAL A 410 2.00 -21.47 -13.90
CA VAL A 410 3.27 -21.91 -13.27
C VAL A 410 3.06 -22.40 -11.83
N VAL A 411 2.29 -21.67 -11.03
CA VAL A 411 1.95 -22.09 -9.65
C VAL A 411 1.15 -23.39 -9.66
N MET A 412 0.22 -23.55 -10.60
CA MET A 412 -0.59 -24.77 -10.72
C MET A 412 0.24 -25.98 -11.16
N GLU A 413 1.25 -25.79 -12.02
CA GLU A 413 2.19 -26.84 -12.43
C GLU A 413 3.11 -27.30 -11.29
N ALA A 414 3.51 -26.40 -10.39
CA ALA A 414 4.39 -26.71 -9.25
C ALA A 414 3.63 -26.95 -7.95
N LEU A 415 2.29 -27.03 -8.00
CA LEU A 415 1.46 -26.87 -6.81
C LEU A 415 1.68 -27.95 -5.75
N ASP A 416 1.93 -29.19 -6.18
CA ASP A 416 2.18 -30.31 -5.26
C ASP A 416 3.53 -30.13 -4.55
N ASP A 417 4.55 -29.61 -5.25
CA ASP A 417 5.86 -29.28 -4.69
C ASP A 417 5.77 -28.07 -3.74
N VAL A 418 4.97 -27.07 -4.12
CA VAL A 418 4.75 -25.83 -3.35
C VAL A 418 4.01 -26.10 -2.04
N LEU A 419 3.08 -27.05 -2.02
CA LEU A 419 2.27 -27.35 -0.83
C LEU A 419 2.86 -28.45 0.04
N ASP A 420 4.03 -29.00 -0.29
CA ASP A 420 4.69 -30.01 0.52
C ASP A 420 5.19 -29.39 1.85
N PRO A 421 4.63 -29.80 3.01
CA PRO A 421 5.08 -29.27 4.31
C PRO A 421 6.52 -29.67 4.66
N ALA A 422 7.12 -30.65 3.98
CA ALA A 422 8.51 -31.03 4.15
C ALA A 422 9.49 -30.15 3.36
N ALA A 423 9.01 -29.32 2.43
CA ALA A 423 9.86 -28.48 1.58
C ALA A 423 10.31 -27.19 2.31
N GLU A 424 11.61 -26.90 2.26
CA GLU A 424 12.20 -25.70 2.87
C GLU A 424 11.73 -24.37 2.20
N HIS A 425 11.18 -24.44 0.99
CA HIS A 425 10.76 -23.29 0.17
C HIS A 425 9.34 -22.75 0.48
N MET A 426 8.64 -23.32 1.46
CA MET A 426 7.24 -22.98 1.76
C MET A 426 7.01 -21.49 2.14
N THR A 427 7.97 -20.85 2.82
CA THR A 427 7.77 -19.48 3.33
C THR A 427 7.85 -18.42 2.23
N PRO A 428 8.85 -18.42 1.32
CA PRO A 428 8.90 -17.48 0.20
C PRO A 428 7.72 -17.65 -0.77
N VAL A 429 7.34 -18.89 -1.10
CA VAL A 429 6.23 -19.17 -2.04
C VAL A 429 4.87 -18.72 -1.49
N LEU A 430 4.68 -18.73 -0.17
CA LEU A 430 3.47 -18.22 0.45
C LEU A 430 3.16 -16.77 0.02
N TYR A 431 4.19 -15.93 -0.12
CA TYR A 431 4.01 -14.55 -0.56
C TYR A 431 3.58 -14.46 -2.03
N VAL A 432 4.04 -15.39 -2.87
CA VAL A 432 3.57 -15.52 -4.28
C VAL A 432 2.09 -15.86 -4.31
N LEU A 433 1.63 -16.83 -3.50
CA LEU A 433 0.21 -17.20 -3.42
C LEU A 433 -0.68 -16.05 -2.92
N GLN A 434 -0.18 -15.27 -1.96
CA GLN A 434 -0.88 -14.07 -1.47
C GLN A 434 -0.97 -12.99 -2.55
N ASP A 435 0.12 -12.73 -3.27
CA ASP A 435 0.14 -11.74 -4.35
C ASP A 435 -0.72 -12.18 -5.53
N LEU A 436 -0.76 -13.46 -5.87
CA LEU A 436 -1.64 -13.99 -6.92
C LEU A 436 -3.11 -13.69 -6.62
N VAL A 437 -3.52 -13.76 -5.35
CA VAL A 437 -4.86 -13.38 -4.91
C VAL A 437 -5.04 -11.86 -4.89
N LEU A 438 -4.10 -11.13 -4.30
CA LEU A 438 -4.21 -9.68 -4.09
C LEU A 438 -4.18 -8.90 -5.41
N PHE A 439 -3.39 -9.34 -6.38
CA PHE A 439 -3.21 -8.73 -7.69
C PHE A 439 -4.01 -9.41 -8.80
N ALA A 440 -5.00 -10.24 -8.46
CA ALA A 440 -6.01 -10.69 -9.42
C ALA A 440 -6.59 -9.47 -10.17
N PRO A 441 -6.52 -9.41 -11.52
CA PRO A 441 -6.88 -8.21 -12.27
C PRO A 441 -8.37 -7.85 -12.22
N THR A 442 -9.24 -8.86 -12.21
CA THR A 442 -10.70 -8.71 -12.23
C THR A 442 -11.39 -9.79 -11.39
N ALA A 443 -12.70 -9.65 -11.16
CA ALA A 443 -13.50 -10.65 -10.44
C ALA A 443 -13.47 -12.03 -11.10
N VAL A 444 -13.38 -12.09 -12.43
CA VAL A 444 -13.27 -13.35 -13.18
C VAL A 444 -11.96 -14.08 -12.84
N HIS A 445 -10.84 -13.35 -12.82
CA HIS A 445 -9.54 -13.91 -12.43
C HIS A 445 -9.55 -14.38 -10.96
N LEU A 446 -10.16 -13.61 -10.06
CA LEU A 446 -10.32 -14.01 -8.66
C LEU A 446 -11.15 -15.31 -8.52
N GLU A 447 -12.21 -15.46 -9.33
CA GLU A 447 -12.98 -16.70 -9.41
C GLU A 447 -12.15 -17.86 -9.97
N CYS A 448 -11.27 -17.62 -10.97
CA CYS A 448 -10.33 -18.64 -11.45
C CYS A 448 -9.39 -19.13 -10.34
N VAL A 449 -8.87 -18.25 -9.48
CA VAL A 449 -8.07 -18.66 -8.30
C VAL A 449 -8.89 -19.53 -7.37
N TRP A 450 -10.14 -19.14 -7.10
CA TRP A 450 -11.02 -19.92 -6.25
C TRP A 450 -11.22 -21.33 -6.80
N VAL A 451 -11.57 -21.45 -8.09
CA VAL A 451 -11.91 -22.73 -8.71
C VAL A 451 -10.68 -23.63 -8.88
N ARG A 452 -9.54 -23.10 -9.33
CA ARG A 452 -8.34 -23.89 -9.68
C ARG A 452 -7.46 -24.17 -8.47
N LEU A 453 -7.23 -23.17 -7.61
CA LEU A 453 -6.24 -23.23 -6.53
C LEU A 453 -6.89 -23.53 -5.17
N LEU A 454 -7.82 -22.68 -4.71
CA LEU A 454 -8.29 -22.69 -3.32
C LEU A 454 -9.33 -23.77 -3.04
N HIS A 455 -10.43 -23.79 -3.80
CA HIS A 455 -11.58 -24.66 -3.57
C HIS A 455 -11.20 -26.15 -3.49
N PRO A 456 -10.41 -26.72 -4.42
CA PRO A 456 -10.06 -28.14 -4.39
C PRO A 456 -9.21 -28.53 -3.17
N ARG A 457 -8.53 -27.56 -2.54
CA ARG A 457 -7.50 -27.77 -1.51
C ARG A 457 -7.80 -27.04 -0.20
N LEU A 458 -9.05 -26.62 0.02
CA LEU A 458 -9.42 -25.79 1.18
C LEU A 458 -8.95 -26.37 2.52
N ARG A 459 -8.98 -27.70 2.69
CA ARG A 459 -8.50 -28.33 3.92
C ARG A 459 -7.03 -27.98 4.20
N VAL A 460 -6.16 -28.08 3.19
CA VAL A 460 -4.73 -27.74 3.32
C VAL A 460 -4.54 -26.28 3.74
N PHE A 461 -5.30 -25.36 3.11
CA PHE A 461 -5.23 -23.94 3.43
C PHE A 461 -5.80 -23.58 4.81
N VAL A 462 -6.79 -24.33 5.29
CA VAL A 462 -7.41 -24.11 6.61
C VAL A 462 -6.55 -24.68 7.74
N SER A 463 -5.91 -25.83 7.52
CA SER A 463 -5.15 -26.53 8.56
C SER A 463 -3.77 -25.90 8.83
N SER A 464 -3.25 -25.06 7.93
CA SER A 464 -1.98 -24.34 8.11
C SER A 464 -2.20 -22.83 8.33
N PRO A 465 -1.79 -22.26 9.48
CA PRO A 465 -1.91 -20.82 9.73
C PRO A 465 -1.20 -19.94 8.70
N ALA A 466 -0.11 -20.45 8.11
CA ALA A 466 0.63 -19.76 7.05
C ALA A 466 -0.23 -19.66 5.78
N LEU A 467 -0.77 -20.78 5.30
CA LEU A 467 -1.63 -20.82 4.11
C LEU A 467 -2.98 -20.14 4.34
N LEU A 468 -3.49 -20.12 5.58
CA LEU A 468 -4.71 -19.41 5.95
C LEU A 468 -4.64 -17.91 5.60
N GLN A 469 -3.44 -17.31 5.60
CA GLN A 469 -3.22 -15.92 5.17
C GLN A 469 -3.63 -15.69 3.70
N VAL A 470 -3.51 -16.70 2.83
CA VAL A 470 -3.97 -16.62 1.43
C VAL A 470 -5.50 -16.52 1.38
N LEU A 471 -6.21 -17.28 2.22
CA LEU A 471 -7.67 -17.17 2.35
C LEU A 471 -8.09 -15.83 2.96
N VAL A 472 -7.30 -15.27 3.88
CA VAL A 472 -7.52 -13.92 4.42
C VAL A 472 -7.43 -12.87 3.31
N ALA A 473 -6.38 -12.92 2.48
CA ALA A 473 -6.24 -12.02 1.34
C ALA A 473 -7.39 -12.19 0.33
N PHE A 474 -7.82 -13.42 0.09
CA PHE A 474 -8.92 -13.76 -0.82
C PHE A 474 -10.26 -13.22 -0.33
N ALA A 475 -10.59 -13.45 0.94
CA ALA A 475 -11.80 -12.93 1.54
C ALA A 475 -11.80 -11.40 1.58
N ARG A 476 -10.66 -10.77 1.88
CA ARG A 476 -10.53 -9.30 1.78
C ARG A 476 -10.84 -8.80 0.37
N LYS A 477 -10.29 -9.44 -0.66
CA LYS A 477 -10.55 -9.08 -2.07
C LYS A 477 -12.02 -9.25 -2.46
N CYS A 478 -12.66 -10.30 -1.95
CA CYS A 478 -14.09 -10.52 -2.15
C CYS A 478 -14.98 -9.50 -1.43
N ALA A 479 -14.52 -8.93 -0.31
CA ALA A 479 -15.33 -8.10 0.57
C ALA A 479 -15.42 -6.62 0.13
N PHE A 480 -14.45 -6.12 -0.63
CA PHE A 480 -14.33 -4.68 -0.90
C PHE A 480 -14.16 -4.38 -2.38
N ALA A 481 -14.80 -3.31 -2.85
CA ALA A 481 -14.63 -2.76 -4.20
C ALA A 481 -13.52 -1.70 -4.29
N GLY A 482 -12.88 -1.35 -3.17
CA GLY A 482 -11.81 -0.35 -3.08
C GLY A 482 -12.06 0.65 -1.95
N PRO A 483 -11.09 1.52 -1.62
CA PRO A 483 -11.30 2.58 -0.64
C PRO A 483 -12.31 3.60 -1.20
N PRO A 484 -13.30 4.05 -0.40
CA PRO A 484 -14.19 5.13 -0.80
C PRO A 484 -13.33 6.39 -0.96
N SER A 485 -13.38 7.03 -2.13
CA SER A 485 -12.58 8.21 -2.54
C SER A 485 -11.23 7.95 -3.22
N LEU A 486 -11.23 7.11 -4.25
CA LEU A 486 -10.35 7.27 -5.43
C LEU A 486 -11.28 7.24 -6.65
N ARG A 487 -12.15 8.24 -6.79
CA ARG A 487 -12.79 8.47 -8.09
C ARG A 487 -11.68 8.95 -9.00
N ASP A 488 -11.40 8.14 -10.01
CA ASP A 488 -10.40 8.36 -11.04
C ASP A 488 -10.42 9.82 -11.54
N GLY A 489 -9.25 10.45 -11.45
CA GLY A 489 -8.85 11.41 -12.47
C GLY A 489 -8.59 10.63 -13.76
N GLY A 490 -9.59 10.59 -14.62
CA GLY A 490 -9.56 10.04 -15.97
C GLY A 490 -10.70 10.67 -16.77
N ASP A 491 -10.32 11.56 -17.68
CA ASP A 491 -11.16 12.46 -18.49
C ASP A 491 -12.22 11.74 -19.35
N ASP A 492 -13.48 12.16 -19.25
CA ASP A 492 -14.18 12.96 -20.29
C ASP A 492 -15.71 13.00 -20.05
N GLY A 493 -16.27 14.21 -19.98
CA GLY A 493 -17.69 14.46 -20.28
C GLY A 493 -18.63 14.83 -19.13
N ASN A 494 -18.69 16.15 -18.84
CA ASN A 494 -19.88 16.89 -18.39
C ASN A 494 -20.59 16.49 -17.08
N ALA A 495 -20.30 17.23 -15.99
CA ALA A 495 -21.34 17.71 -15.07
C ALA A 495 -20.85 18.93 -14.28
N TYR A 496 -21.51 20.06 -14.54
CA TYR A 496 -21.38 21.34 -13.82
C TYR A 496 -21.79 21.26 -12.35
N GLY A 497 -21.12 22.08 -11.53
CA GLY A 497 -21.61 22.62 -10.23
C GLY A 497 -21.51 21.62 -9.06
N ASP A 498 -21.22 22.00 -7.84
CA ASP A 498 -21.20 23.28 -7.17
C ASP A 498 -20.35 23.11 -5.90
N GLY A 499 -19.72 24.17 -5.42
CA GLY A 499 -18.81 24.13 -4.30
C GLY A 499 -19.53 23.83 -2.98
N ALA A 500 -18.84 23.20 -2.03
CA ALA A 500 -19.09 23.39 -0.60
C ALA A 500 -18.13 22.59 0.31
N VAL A 501 -17.44 23.36 1.16
CA VAL A 501 -17.35 23.14 2.61
C VAL A 501 -16.40 22.03 3.09
N THR A 502 -15.19 22.49 3.38
CA THR A 502 -14.38 22.08 4.53
C THR A 502 -15.20 22.13 5.83
N GLY A 503 -15.40 20.99 6.48
CA GLY A 503 -16.09 20.96 7.78
C GLY A 503 -16.39 19.56 8.30
N ALA A 504 -15.56 19.10 9.23
CA ALA A 504 -15.79 18.07 10.26
C ALA A 504 -17.16 17.37 10.25
N LEU A 505 -17.21 16.14 9.72
CA LEU A 505 -18.24 15.14 10.00
C LEU A 505 -17.62 13.72 9.95
N GLU A 506 -16.70 13.44 10.89
CA GLU A 506 -16.36 12.07 11.26
C GLU A 506 -17.56 11.44 12.00
N GLY A 507 -18.48 10.85 11.25
CA GLY A 507 -19.66 10.20 11.82
C GLY A 507 -20.79 9.99 10.83
N SER A 508 -20.53 9.34 9.69
CA SER A 508 -21.58 8.79 8.83
C SER A 508 -21.33 7.30 8.61
N SER A 509 -22.40 6.50 8.74
CA SER A 509 -22.33 5.03 8.85
C SER A 509 -22.10 4.30 7.51
N ASP A 510 -21.36 4.93 6.59
CA ASP A 510 -20.86 4.34 5.34
C ASP A 510 -19.32 4.38 5.24
N ALA A 511 -18.63 4.94 6.24
CA ALA A 511 -17.17 4.91 6.27
C ALA A 511 -16.66 3.53 6.71
N LEU A 512 -15.81 2.91 5.89
CA LEU A 512 -15.07 1.70 6.27
C LEU A 512 -14.31 1.94 7.58
N PRO A 513 -14.14 0.91 8.44
CA PRO A 513 -13.27 1.01 9.61
C PRO A 513 -11.89 1.53 9.23
N LYS A 514 -11.34 2.50 9.99
CA LYS A 514 -10.09 3.21 9.66
C LYS A 514 -8.91 2.27 9.39
N ASP A 515 -8.85 1.14 10.10
CA ASP A 515 -7.81 0.12 9.93
C ASP A 515 -7.93 -0.63 8.60
N ILE A 516 -9.15 -0.93 8.15
CA ILE A 516 -9.41 -1.54 6.84
C ILE A 516 -9.13 -0.52 5.73
N ASP A 517 -9.60 0.71 5.91
CA ASP A 517 -9.40 1.79 4.94
C ASP A 517 -7.91 2.10 4.71
N GLN A 518 -7.10 2.20 5.78
CA GLN A 518 -5.63 2.30 5.65
C GLN A 518 -5.02 1.10 4.94
N LEU A 519 -5.47 -0.11 5.27
CA LEU A 519 -5.00 -1.34 4.64
C LEU A 519 -5.29 -1.34 3.12
N LEU A 520 -6.51 -0.99 2.72
CA LEU A 520 -6.89 -0.93 1.30
C LEU A 520 -6.11 0.15 0.56
N ARG A 521 -5.89 1.33 1.16
CA ARG A 521 -5.03 2.36 0.56
C ARG A 521 -3.59 1.89 0.39
N ALA A 522 -3.05 1.16 1.35
CA ALA A 522 -1.71 0.59 1.24
C ALA A 522 -1.62 -0.43 0.09
N ASP A 523 -2.62 -1.30 -0.06
CA ASP A 523 -2.68 -2.25 -1.17
C ASP A 523 -2.77 -1.52 -2.53
N VAL A 524 -3.65 -0.51 -2.64
CA VAL A 524 -3.82 0.28 -3.88
C VAL A 524 -2.54 1.05 -4.23
N ALA A 525 -1.85 1.61 -3.24
CA ALA A 525 -0.54 2.26 -3.45
C ALA A 525 0.54 1.28 -3.95
N GLN A 526 0.37 -0.03 -3.71
CA GLN A 526 1.23 -1.07 -4.26
C GLN A 526 0.80 -1.55 -5.66
N GLY A 527 -0.32 -1.03 -6.19
CA GLY A 527 -0.86 -1.39 -7.51
C GLY A 527 -2.00 -2.42 -7.47
N ALA A 528 -2.48 -2.82 -6.28
CA ALA A 528 -3.58 -3.78 -6.19
C ALA A 528 -4.91 -3.12 -6.58
N ARG A 529 -5.58 -3.67 -7.59
CA ARG A 529 -6.87 -3.17 -8.09
C ARG A 529 -8.05 -3.84 -7.42
N TYR A 530 -8.93 -3.10 -6.73
CA TYR A 530 -10.16 -3.66 -6.15
C TYR A 530 -11.35 -3.48 -7.11
N PHE A 531 -12.34 -4.38 -7.01
CA PHE A 531 -13.53 -4.42 -7.88
C PHE A 531 -14.70 -5.04 -7.13
N ALA A 532 -15.92 -4.78 -7.60
CA ALA A 532 -17.12 -5.39 -7.03
C ALA A 532 -17.16 -6.90 -7.35
N VAL A 533 -17.45 -7.70 -6.33
CA VAL A 533 -17.57 -9.16 -6.45
C VAL A 533 -19.04 -9.55 -6.27
N PRO A 534 -19.62 -10.36 -7.19
CA PRO A 534 -21.03 -10.73 -7.11
C PRO A 534 -21.42 -11.40 -5.78
N THR A 535 -22.58 -11.01 -5.24
CA THR A 535 -23.12 -11.59 -3.99
C THR A 535 -23.33 -13.11 -4.08
N SER A 536 -23.67 -13.63 -5.27
CA SER A 536 -23.79 -15.07 -5.53
C SER A 536 -22.47 -15.80 -5.29
N PHE A 537 -21.37 -15.23 -5.79
CA PHE A 537 -20.03 -15.78 -5.62
C PHE A 537 -19.57 -15.71 -4.16
N GLN A 538 -19.75 -14.56 -3.48
CA GLN A 538 -19.48 -14.42 -2.05
C GLN A 538 -20.23 -15.47 -1.21
N LYS A 539 -21.49 -15.77 -1.57
CA LYS A 539 -22.30 -16.80 -0.91
C LYS A 539 -21.75 -18.20 -1.14
N THR A 540 -21.30 -18.52 -2.36
CA THR A 540 -20.63 -19.79 -2.69
C THR A 540 -19.37 -19.95 -1.84
N VAL A 541 -18.49 -18.94 -1.85
CA VAL A 541 -17.25 -18.91 -1.06
C VAL A 541 -17.55 -19.16 0.43
N THR A 542 -18.47 -18.40 1.01
CA THR A 542 -18.82 -18.51 2.44
C THR A 542 -19.35 -19.89 2.79
N THR A 543 -20.27 -20.41 1.98
CA THR A 543 -20.90 -21.72 2.20
C THR A 543 -19.86 -22.84 2.15
N THR A 544 -19.00 -22.81 1.15
CA THR A 544 -18.00 -23.84 0.93
C THR A 544 -16.88 -23.77 1.98
N LEU A 545 -16.42 -22.58 2.35
CA LEU A 545 -15.47 -22.40 3.48
C LEU A 545 -16.05 -22.93 4.78
N CYS A 546 -17.29 -22.55 5.12
CA CYS A 546 -17.95 -23.02 6.34
C CYS A 546 -18.09 -24.55 6.37
N PHE A 547 -18.39 -25.16 5.21
CA PHE A 547 -18.49 -26.61 5.10
C PHE A 547 -17.14 -27.31 5.25
N ALA A 548 -16.09 -26.81 4.58
CA ALA A 548 -14.74 -27.33 4.71
C ALA A 548 -14.22 -27.24 6.15
N ILE A 549 -14.38 -26.08 6.80
CA ILE A 549 -13.95 -25.89 8.20
C ILE A 549 -14.74 -26.79 9.15
N LYS A 550 -16.03 -27.04 8.89
CA LYS A 550 -16.83 -27.96 9.71
C LYS A 550 -16.29 -29.40 9.71
N GLN A 551 -15.55 -29.79 8.67
CA GLN A 551 -14.88 -31.09 8.62
C GLN A 551 -13.64 -31.12 9.54
N GLU A 552 -12.95 -29.99 9.71
CA GLU A 552 -11.81 -29.85 10.63
C GLU A 552 -12.26 -29.60 12.09
N CYS A 553 -13.40 -28.94 12.29
CA CYS A 553 -13.96 -28.66 13.61
C CYS A 553 -15.46 -28.97 13.66
N ALA A 554 -15.82 -30.04 14.37
CA ALA A 554 -17.21 -30.48 14.53
C ALA A 554 -18.11 -29.44 15.22
N LYS A 555 -17.53 -28.56 16.04
CA LYS A 555 -18.24 -27.44 16.70
C LYS A 555 -18.60 -26.31 15.73
N GLY A 556 -18.02 -26.30 14.53
CA GLY A 556 -18.38 -25.43 13.42
C GLY A 556 -17.37 -24.30 13.13
N ALA A 557 -17.60 -23.60 12.02
CA ALA A 557 -16.66 -22.63 11.47
C ALA A 557 -16.35 -21.45 12.39
N ALA A 558 -17.36 -20.93 13.10
CA ALA A 558 -17.14 -19.83 14.05
C ALA A 558 -16.27 -20.27 15.24
N GLN A 559 -16.45 -21.49 15.73
CA GLN A 559 -15.62 -22.04 16.81
C GLN A 559 -14.15 -22.15 16.35
N PHE A 560 -13.93 -22.75 15.18
CA PHE A 560 -12.58 -22.93 14.63
C PHE A 560 -11.85 -21.61 14.40
N LEU A 561 -12.52 -20.63 13.76
CA LEU A 561 -11.89 -19.38 13.36
C LEU A 561 -11.68 -18.40 14.52
N LEU A 562 -12.55 -18.42 15.53
CA LEU A 562 -12.61 -17.38 16.56
C LEU A 562 -12.16 -17.83 17.94
N VAL A 563 -12.27 -19.13 18.23
CA VAL A 563 -12.10 -19.63 19.61
C VAL A 563 -10.98 -20.65 19.69
N ASP A 564 -10.96 -21.63 18.79
CA ASP A 564 -9.93 -22.65 18.80
C ASP A 564 -8.59 -22.00 18.41
N ALA A 565 -7.54 -22.31 19.16
CA ALA A 565 -6.21 -21.72 18.95
C ALA A 565 -5.55 -22.14 17.60
N ALA A 566 -6.18 -23.02 16.82
CA ALA A 566 -5.64 -23.54 15.57
C ALA A 566 -5.44 -22.43 14.53
N ALA A 567 -6.43 -21.55 14.33
CA ALA A 567 -6.39 -20.50 13.30
C ALA A 567 -5.67 -19.21 13.75
N HIS A 568 -5.29 -19.12 15.04
CA HIS A 568 -4.63 -17.95 15.65
C HIS A 568 -5.33 -16.62 15.28
N GLU A 569 -4.57 -15.52 15.15
CA GLU A 569 -5.11 -14.22 14.76
C GLU A 569 -5.67 -14.18 13.33
N LYS A 570 -5.21 -15.09 12.46
CA LYS A 570 -5.62 -15.16 11.05
C LYS A 570 -7.04 -15.66 10.89
N GLY A 571 -7.49 -16.53 11.80
CA GLY A 571 -8.89 -16.91 11.90
C GLY A 571 -9.81 -15.72 12.17
N MET A 572 -9.41 -14.80 13.07
CA MET A 572 -10.17 -13.59 13.37
C MET A 572 -10.22 -12.61 12.18
N GLU A 573 -9.10 -12.45 11.46
CA GLU A 573 -9.04 -11.64 10.23
C GLU A 573 -9.96 -12.19 9.14
N LEU A 574 -9.88 -13.51 8.86
CA LEU A 574 -10.73 -14.18 7.88
C LEU A 574 -12.22 -14.04 8.23
N ALA A 575 -12.57 -14.32 9.49
CA ALA A 575 -13.94 -14.19 9.97
C ALA A 575 -14.46 -12.76 9.84
N ARG A 576 -13.64 -11.75 10.12
CA ARG A 576 -14.02 -10.35 9.95
C ARG A 576 -14.32 -10.02 8.49
N TYR A 577 -13.50 -10.47 7.54
CA TYR A 577 -13.75 -10.22 6.12
C TYR A 577 -14.97 -10.97 5.57
N ILE A 578 -15.22 -12.20 6.03
CA ILE A 578 -16.48 -12.92 5.71
C ILE A 578 -17.69 -12.13 6.18
N LEU A 579 -17.61 -11.49 7.35
CA LEU A 579 -18.68 -10.61 7.85
C LEU A 579 -18.79 -9.29 7.07
N HIS A 580 -17.79 -8.89 6.28
CA HIS A 580 -17.91 -7.75 5.37
C HIS A 580 -18.55 -8.09 4.02
N PHE A 581 -18.79 -9.37 3.72
CA PHE A 581 -19.57 -9.75 2.54
C PHE A 581 -21.00 -9.22 2.63
N HIS A 582 -21.67 -9.17 1.48
CA HIS A 582 -23.07 -8.77 1.41
C HIS A 582 -23.92 -9.55 2.46
N PRO A 583 -24.87 -8.92 3.17
CA PRO A 583 -25.55 -9.55 4.30
C PRO A 583 -26.23 -10.88 4.00
N SER A 584 -26.66 -11.10 2.75
CA SER A 584 -27.23 -12.39 2.31
C SER A 584 -26.19 -13.50 2.11
N ALA A 585 -24.94 -13.16 1.79
CA ALA A 585 -23.82 -14.09 1.65
C ALA A 585 -23.24 -14.50 3.00
N SER A 586 -23.11 -13.56 3.94
CA SER A 586 -22.55 -13.80 5.28
C SER A 586 -23.54 -14.40 6.29
N ALA A 587 -24.82 -14.48 5.95
CA ALA A 587 -25.89 -14.94 6.85
C ALA A 587 -25.62 -16.30 7.54
N MET A 588 -25.04 -17.26 6.82
CA MET A 588 -24.68 -18.57 7.37
C MET A 588 -23.63 -18.43 8.49
N PHE A 589 -22.61 -17.61 8.27
CA PHE A 589 -21.54 -17.39 9.23
C PHE A 589 -22.02 -16.58 10.44
N VAL A 590 -22.87 -15.57 10.23
CA VAL A 590 -23.56 -14.85 11.32
C VAL A 590 -24.31 -15.82 12.22
N HIS A 591 -25.04 -16.79 11.64
CA HIS A 591 -25.73 -17.81 12.42
C HIS A 591 -24.77 -18.76 13.17
N ALA A 592 -23.58 -19.00 12.64
CA ALA A 592 -22.56 -19.79 13.33
C ALA A 592 -21.97 -19.05 14.55
N VAL A 593 -21.70 -17.74 14.42
CA VAL A 593 -21.17 -16.91 15.54
C VAL A 593 -22.17 -16.85 16.71
N ASP A 594 -23.46 -16.78 16.41
CA ASP A 594 -24.53 -16.77 17.40
C ASP A 594 -24.58 -18.04 18.28
N LYS A 595 -24.01 -19.17 17.79
CA LYS A 595 -23.94 -20.46 18.50
C LYS A 595 -22.74 -20.63 19.44
N LEU A 596 -21.79 -19.70 19.44
CA LEU A 596 -20.65 -19.75 20.37
C LEU A 596 -21.15 -19.80 21.82
N SER A 597 -20.35 -20.28 22.78
CA SER A 597 -20.74 -20.27 24.21
C SER A 597 -20.58 -18.89 24.84
N LEU A 598 -21.31 -18.58 25.93
CA LEU A 598 -21.22 -17.28 26.60
C LEU A 598 -19.76 -16.94 26.98
N ARG A 599 -19.03 -17.92 27.50
CA ARG A 599 -17.62 -17.80 27.86
C ARG A 599 -16.76 -17.41 26.66
N ASP A 600 -16.93 -18.07 25.52
CA ASP A 600 -16.14 -17.78 24.32
C ASP A 600 -16.44 -16.38 23.79
N MET A 601 -17.71 -15.97 23.83
CA MET A 601 -18.12 -14.62 23.44
C MET A 601 -17.54 -13.55 24.37
N GLU A 602 -17.51 -13.81 25.68
CA GLU A 602 -16.86 -12.90 26.64
C GLU A 602 -15.37 -12.75 26.33
N CYS A 603 -14.66 -13.86 26.09
CA CYS A 603 -13.25 -13.84 25.70
C CYS A 603 -13.03 -13.04 24.41
N LEU A 604 -13.88 -13.24 23.40
CA LEU A 604 -13.80 -12.51 22.13
C LEU A 604 -14.03 -11.02 22.29
N VAL A 605 -15.05 -10.62 23.05
CA VAL A 605 -15.41 -9.22 23.26
C VAL A 605 -14.31 -8.45 23.99
N ARG A 606 -13.57 -9.11 24.90
CA ARG A 606 -12.42 -8.52 25.62
C ARG A 606 -11.11 -8.57 24.82
N HIS A 607 -11.03 -9.39 23.77
CA HIS A 607 -9.84 -9.50 22.92
C HIS A 607 -9.77 -8.35 21.91
N VAL A 608 -8.58 -7.79 21.66
CA VAL A 608 -8.42 -6.62 20.75
C VAL A 608 -8.97 -6.91 19.36
N LYS A 609 -8.47 -7.96 18.68
CA LYS A 609 -8.96 -8.36 17.35
C LYS A 609 -10.35 -8.99 17.39
N GLY A 610 -10.67 -9.70 18.48
CA GLY A 610 -11.96 -10.39 18.64
C GLY A 610 -13.11 -9.39 18.74
N SER A 611 -12.89 -8.28 19.46
CA SER A 611 -13.87 -7.20 19.58
C SER A 611 -14.23 -6.58 18.23
N LEU A 612 -13.26 -6.46 17.31
CA LEU A 612 -13.49 -5.96 15.95
C LEU A 612 -14.38 -6.92 15.14
N VAL A 613 -14.18 -8.23 15.30
CA VAL A 613 -15.07 -9.24 14.71
C VAL A 613 -16.48 -9.11 15.26
N VAL A 614 -16.64 -8.99 16.59
CA VAL A 614 -17.97 -8.90 17.22
C VAL A 614 -18.69 -7.61 16.81
N GLN A 615 -17.98 -6.49 16.73
CA GLN A 615 -18.51 -5.24 16.19
C GLN A 615 -19.03 -5.42 14.76
N GLN A 616 -18.25 -6.07 13.88
CA GLN A 616 -18.67 -6.33 12.51
C GLN A 616 -19.83 -7.33 12.43
N TYR A 617 -19.85 -8.35 13.30
CA TYR A 617 -20.96 -9.29 13.43
C TYR A 617 -22.28 -8.57 13.74
N LEU A 618 -22.28 -7.64 14.69
CA LEU A 618 -23.47 -6.85 15.05
C LEU A 618 -23.96 -6.00 13.87
N ARG A 619 -23.05 -5.32 13.15
CA ARG A 619 -23.35 -4.54 11.94
C ARG A 619 -23.98 -5.41 10.85
N SER A 620 -23.33 -6.54 10.55
CA SER A 620 -23.77 -7.48 9.50
C SER A 620 -25.14 -8.07 9.81
N ALA A 621 -25.35 -8.46 11.07
CA ALA A 621 -26.60 -9.04 11.51
C ALA A 621 -27.77 -8.02 11.53
N ALA A 622 -27.48 -6.75 11.83
CA ALA A 622 -28.47 -5.68 11.73
C ALA A 622 -28.82 -5.37 10.27
N ALA A 623 -27.83 -5.33 9.37
CA ALA A 623 -28.04 -5.11 7.94
C ALA A 623 -28.86 -6.24 7.29
N ALA A 624 -28.58 -7.51 7.63
CA ALA A 624 -29.32 -8.66 7.12
C ALA A 624 -30.83 -8.60 7.46
N GLN A 625 -31.18 -8.09 8.64
CA GLN A 625 -32.57 -7.91 9.04
C GLN A 625 -33.27 -6.81 8.23
N ALA A 626 -32.57 -5.71 7.94
CA ALA A 626 -33.12 -4.61 7.14
C ALA A 626 -33.49 -5.06 5.71
N VAL A 627 -32.67 -5.93 5.10
CA VAL A 627 -32.94 -6.54 3.77
C VAL A 627 -34.18 -7.44 3.80
N GLN A 628 -34.37 -8.21 4.87
CA GLN A 628 -35.57 -9.05 5.01
C GLN A 628 -36.85 -8.21 5.20
N HIS A 629 -36.75 -7.04 5.82
CA HIS A 629 -37.89 -6.15 6.04
C HIS A 629 -38.32 -5.35 4.79
N SER A 630 -37.45 -5.17 3.79
CA SER A 630 -37.80 -4.46 2.54
C SER A 630 -38.53 -5.34 1.51
N GLN A 631 -38.41 -6.67 1.59
CA GLN A 631 -39.01 -7.62 0.64
C GLN A 631 -40.49 -7.99 0.90
N GLY A 632 -41.22 -7.17 1.67
CA GLY A 632 -42.69 -7.25 1.71
C GLY A 632 -43.26 -8.44 2.48
N SER A 633 -43.31 -8.34 3.81
CA SER A 633 -44.31 -9.07 4.60
C SER A 633 -44.96 -8.11 5.60
N LYS A 634 -46.23 -7.76 5.38
CA LYS A 634 -47.05 -6.88 6.24
C LYS A 634 -47.43 -7.51 7.59
N ALA A 635 -46.84 -8.63 7.99
CA ALA A 635 -47.20 -9.38 9.20
C ALA A 635 -46.02 -9.47 10.18
N GLN A 636 -45.55 -8.36 10.77
CA GLN A 636 -44.41 -8.49 11.68
C GLN A 636 -44.16 -7.38 12.72
N GLU A 637 -45.19 -6.77 13.32
CA GLU A 637 -44.99 -5.99 14.55
C GLU A 637 -44.67 -6.86 15.79
N GLN A 638 -44.70 -8.20 15.67
CA GLN A 638 -44.47 -9.17 16.76
C GLN A 638 -43.11 -9.91 16.76
N LYS A 639 -42.12 -9.55 15.92
CA LYS A 639 -40.79 -10.24 15.89
C LYS A 639 -39.62 -9.46 16.51
N THR A 640 -39.88 -8.42 17.30
CA THR A 640 -38.81 -7.63 17.97
C THR A 640 -37.93 -8.50 18.88
N ASP A 641 -38.48 -9.57 19.46
CA ASP A 641 -37.79 -10.52 20.34
C ASP A 641 -36.77 -11.45 19.66
N LYS A 642 -36.72 -11.51 18.33
CA LYS A 642 -35.89 -12.48 17.59
C LYS A 642 -34.67 -11.86 16.90
N THR A 643 -34.45 -10.56 17.05
CA THR A 643 -33.31 -9.89 16.41
C THR A 643 -31.98 -10.32 17.02
N VAL A 644 -30.95 -10.45 16.18
CA VAL A 644 -29.60 -10.81 16.63
C VAL A 644 -29.05 -9.81 17.66
N PRO A 645 -29.15 -8.47 17.48
CA PRO A 645 -28.71 -7.52 18.51
C PRO A 645 -29.42 -7.70 19.85
N MET A 646 -30.73 -7.97 19.87
CA MET A 646 -31.45 -8.22 21.13
C MET A 646 -31.01 -9.52 21.82
N ARG A 647 -30.78 -10.59 21.05
CA ARG A 647 -30.26 -11.86 21.59
C ARG A 647 -28.85 -11.70 22.15
N PHE A 648 -28.00 -10.95 21.46
CA PHE A 648 -26.67 -10.60 21.95
C PHE A 648 -26.74 -9.80 23.26
N LEU A 649 -27.57 -8.74 23.31
CA LEU A 649 -27.76 -7.91 24.50
C LEU A 649 -28.16 -8.75 25.73
N ARG A 650 -29.17 -9.61 25.59
CA ARG A 650 -29.64 -10.49 26.68
C ARG A 650 -28.54 -11.40 27.20
N ARG A 651 -27.72 -11.91 26.29
CA ARG A 651 -26.63 -12.82 26.59
C ARG A 651 -25.49 -12.14 27.34
N VAL A 652 -25.15 -10.89 27.00
CA VAL A 652 -24.06 -10.14 27.66
C VAL A 652 -24.53 -9.28 28.83
N ALA A 653 -25.84 -9.23 29.12
CA ALA A 653 -26.42 -8.32 30.12
C ALA A 653 -25.76 -8.43 31.51
N SER A 654 -25.46 -9.64 31.97
CA SER A 654 -24.79 -9.88 33.26
C SER A 654 -23.31 -9.48 33.25
N LEU A 655 -22.69 -9.39 32.07
CA LEU A 655 -21.28 -9.03 31.90
C LEU A 655 -21.08 -7.52 31.70
N LEU A 656 -22.14 -6.77 31.37
CA LEU A 656 -22.06 -5.34 31.07
C LEU A 656 -21.28 -4.50 32.10
N PRO A 657 -21.41 -4.68 33.43
CA PRO A 657 -20.63 -3.93 34.41
C PRO A 657 -19.10 -4.08 34.24
N ASP A 658 -18.66 -5.23 33.73
CA ASP A 658 -17.26 -5.49 33.44
C ASP A 658 -16.83 -5.05 32.04
N LEU A 659 -17.71 -5.17 31.05
CA LEU A 659 -17.40 -4.86 29.66
C LEU A 659 -17.30 -3.35 29.38
N VAL A 660 -18.13 -2.52 30.00
CA VAL A 660 -18.20 -1.09 29.67
C VAL A 660 -16.92 -0.31 29.98
N GLY A 661 -16.08 -0.81 30.89
CA GLY A 661 -14.80 -0.19 31.24
C GLY A 661 -13.59 -0.85 30.58
N ASP A 662 -13.80 -1.91 29.79
CA ASP A 662 -12.71 -2.61 29.10
C ASP A 662 -12.36 -1.91 27.78
N THR A 663 -11.07 -1.85 27.45
CA THR A 663 -10.52 -1.12 26.30
C THR A 663 -11.04 -1.61 24.95
N SER A 664 -11.40 -2.89 24.86
CA SER A 664 -11.89 -3.50 23.62
C SER A 664 -13.40 -3.67 23.67
N ALA A 665 -13.93 -4.17 24.80
CA ALA A 665 -15.35 -4.46 24.93
C ALA A 665 -16.25 -3.22 24.95
N GLY A 666 -15.74 -2.08 25.45
CA GLY A 666 -16.49 -0.82 25.45
C GLY A 666 -16.97 -0.43 24.05
N TYR A 667 -16.13 -0.61 23.03
CA TYR A 667 -16.50 -0.37 21.64
C TYR A 667 -17.59 -1.32 21.13
N VAL A 668 -17.60 -2.59 21.58
CA VAL A 668 -18.68 -3.53 21.22
C VAL A 668 -20.03 -3.04 21.76
N VAL A 669 -20.05 -2.50 22.98
CA VAL A 669 -21.27 -1.91 23.57
C VAL A 669 -21.71 -0.66 22.81
N GLU A 670 -20.77 0.22 22.44
CA GLU A 670 -21.05 1.39 21.60
C GLU A 670 -21.69 0.98 20.27
N VAL A 671 -21.15 -0.04 19.59
CA VAL A 671 -21.67 -0.53 18.31
C VAL A 671 -23.03 -1.20 18.47
N LEU A 672 -23.26 -1.93 19.57
CA LEU A 672 -24.57 -2.50 19.88
C LEU A 672 -25.65 -1.41 19.99
N TYR A 673 -25.31 -0.27 20.61
CA TYR A 673 -26.19 0.89 20.64
C TYR A 673 -26.35 1.52 19.26
N GLU A 674 -25.27 1.66 18.48
CA GLU A 674 -25.26 2.25 17.14
C GLU A 674 -26.26 1.55 16.21
N VAL A 675 -26.13 0.22 16.08
CA VAL A 675 -26.88 -0.61 15.10
C VAL A 675 -28.19 -1.18 15.64
N GLY A 676 -28.43 -1.08 16.94
CA GLY A 676 -29.63 -1.62 17.59
C GLY A 676 -30.91 -0.93 17.11
N SER A 677 -32.02 -1.68 17.10
CA SER A 677 -33.36 -1.08 16.97
C SER A 677 -33.69 -0.19 18.17
N LEU A 678 -34.77 0.57 18.10
CA LEU A 678 -35.20 1.44 19.19
C LEU A 678 -35.36 0.66 20.51
N GLU A 679 -35.92 -0.55 20.43
CA GLU A 679 -36.14 -1.43 21.57
C GLU A 679 -34.82 -1.93 22.17
N VAL A 680 -33.84 -2.26 21.31
CA VAL A 680 -32.49 -2.69 21.75
C VAL A 680 -31.75 -1.52 22.42
N LYS A 681 -31.82 -0.33 21.83
CA LYS A 681 -31.25 0.91 22.40
C LYS A 681 -31.84 1.19 23.78
N GLU A 682 -33.17 1.10 23.93
CA GLU A 682 -33.84 1.34 25.22
C GLU A 682 -33.45 0.29 26.26
N ALA A 683 -33.47 -1.00 25.88
CA ALA A 683 -33.10 -2.10 26.78
C ALA A 683 -31.65 -1.99 27.24
N LEU A 684 -30.72 -1.63 26.33
CA LEU A 684 -29.32 -1.42 26.68
C LEU A 684 -29.16 -0.24 27.63
N VAL A 685 -29.76 0.91 27.35
CA VAL A 685 -29.64 2.09 28.21
C VAL A 685 -30.20 1.83 29.60
N LYS A 686 -31.33 1.11 29.73
CA LYS A 686 -31.86 0.68 31.04
C LYS A 686 -30.86 -0.13 31.85
N LEU A 687 -30.09 -1.02 31.21
CA LEU A 687 -29.04 -1.80 31.86
C LEU A 687 -27.80 -0.94 32.22
N LEU A 688 -27.55 0.14 31.48
CA LEU A 688 -26.43 1.05 31.73
C LEU A 688 -26.72 2.07 32.85
N VAL A 689 -27.99 2.43 33.11
CA VAL A 689 -28.37 3.42 34.15
C VAL A 689 -27.82 3.06 35.53
N PRO A 690 -27.98 1.83 36.07
CA PRO A 690 -27.39 1.47 37.37
C PRO A 690 -25.86 1.57 37.42
N ILE A 691 -25.19 1.34 36.29
CA ILE A 691 -23.73 1.45 36.19
C ILE A 691 -23.34 2.93 36.19
N TYR A 692 -24.03 3.77 35.41
CA TYR A 692 -23.78 5.21 35.37
C TYR A 692 -24.02 5.89 36.74
N THR A 693 -25.09 5.50 37.45
CA THR A 693 -25.33 6.04 38.80
C THR A 693 -24.19 5.65 39.74
N SER A 694 -23.69 4.41 39.71
CA SER A 694 -22.55 4.01 40.53
C SER A 694 -21.26 4.80 40.24
N LEU A 695 -20.98 5.09 38.96
CA LEU A 695 -19.84 5.90 38.52
C LEU A 695 -19.93 7.35 39.00
N ARG A 696 -21.15 7.93 39.05
CA ARG A 696 -21.39 9.30 39.52
C ARG A 696 -21.19 9.42 41.04
N HIS A 697 -21.61 8.42 41.82
CA HIS A 697 -21.45 8.42 43.27
C HIS A 697 -19.99 8.17 43.70
N GLY A 698 -19.21 7.42 42.91
CA GLY A 698 -17.78 7.19 43.16
C GLY A 698 -16.88 8.43 43.02
N HIS A 699 -17.37 9.52 42.41
CA HIS A 699 -16.64 10.77 42.21
C HIS A 699 -17.05 11.88 43.20
N GLY A 700 -18.09 11.65 44.00
CA GLY A 700 -18.74 12.68 44.83
C GLY A 700 -18.79 12.40 46.33
N GLY A 701 -18.13 11.34 46.83
CA GLY A 701 -18.26 10.98 48.24
C GLY A 701 -17.28 9.91 48.70
N ALA A 702 -16.02 10.29 48.90
CA ALA A 702 -15.17 9.66 49.90
C ALA A 702 -14.20 10.74 50.42
N PRO A 703 -14.31 11.19 51.68
CA PRO A 703 -13.18 11.87 52.31
C PRO A 703 -12.00 10.90 52.36
N GLU A 704 -10.79 11.37 52.07
CA GLU A 704 -9.53 10.62 52.00
C GLU A 704 -9.10 9.95 53.33
N ALA A 705 -9.99 9.75 54.31
CA ALA A 705 -9.62 9.34 55.67
C ALA A 705 -9.96 7.89 56.06
N GLU A 706 -10.78 7.14 55.31
CA GLU A 706 -11.22 5.78 55.75
C GLU A 706 -10.94 4.66 54.74
N ARG A 707 -9.77 4.68 54.10
CA ARG A 707 -9.24 3.52 53.37
C ARG A 707 -7.97 2.91 53.99
N SER A 708 -7.60 3.31 55.21
CA SER A 708 -6.38 2.82 55.86
C SER A 708 -6.58 1.66 56.83
N GLU A 709 -7.80 1.25 57.21
CA GLU A 709 -7.97 0.20 58.22
C GLU A 709 -9.18 -0.71 57.91
N ALA A 710 -9.06 -1.57 56.89
CA ALA A 710 -9.83 -2.83 56.77
C ALA A 710 -9.44 -3.59 55.49
N ARG A 711 -8.15 -3.92 55.31
CA ARG A 711 -7.71 -5.03 54.44
C ARG A 711 -6.21 -5.29 54.61
N GLU A 712 -5.82 -5.70 55.81
CA GLU A 712 -4.69 -6.60 55.94
C GLU A 712 -5.21 -8.03 55.74
N GLU A 713 -4.39 -8.84 55.05
CA GLU A 713 -4.57 -10.26 54.71
C GLU A 713 -5.49 -10.58 53.51
N ALA A 714 -4.94 -10.45 52.30
CA ALA A 714 -4.74 -11.57 51.36
C ALA A 714 -4.13 -11.08 50.03
N ASP A 715 -2.85 -11.38 49.87
CA ASP A 715 -2.14 -11.69 48.63
C ASP A 715 -2.11 -10.67 47.46
N GLY A 716 -1.02 -9.90 47.41
CA GLY A 716 -0.11 -9.88 46.25
C GLY A 716 -0.65 -9.60 44.85
N SER A 717 -1.19 -8.41 44.57
CA SER A 717 -1.04 -7.79 43.24
C SER A 717 -1.31 -6.29 43.32
N ALA A 718 -0.26 -5.48 43.16
CA ALA A 718 -0.38 -4.04 42.98
C ALA A 718 -1.17 -3.73 41.69
N LYS A 719 -2.50 -3.59 41.81
CA LYS A 719 -3.33 -2.99 40.75
C LYS A 719 -2.94 -1.51 40.65
N THR A 720 -2.13 -1.19 39.65
CA THR A 720 -1.68 0.17 39.35
C THR A 720 -2.87 1.15 39.25
N PRO A 721 -2.79 2.35 39.86
CA PRO A 721 -3.88 3.34 39.88
C PRO A 721 -4.33 3.77 38.47
N ASN A 722 -3.43 3.71 37.48
CA ASN A 722 -3.71 4.01 36.08
C ASN A 722 -4.75 3.09 35.44
N ARG A 723 -4.86 1.82 35.87
CA ARG A 723 -5.80 0.85 35.26
C ARG A 723 -7.25 1.14 35.64
N THR A 724 -7.49 1.56 36.87
CA THR A 724 -8.84 1.92 37.37
C THR A 724 -9.32 3.23 36.74
N GLN A 725 -8.44 4.24 36.64
CA GLN A 725 -8.75 5.52 35.99
C GLN A 725 -9.09 5.34 34.50
N MET A 726 -8.32 4.51 33.77
CA MET A 726 -8.61 4.19 32.38
C MET A 726 -9.96 3.48 32.23
N ARG A 727 -10.25 2.51 33.11
CA ARG A 727 -11.53 1.78 33.12
C ARG A 727 -12.72 2.71 33.32
N GLU A 728 -12.62 3.66 34.25
CA GLU A 728 -13.65 4.68 34.48
C GLU A 728 -13.79 5.64 33.30
N PHE A 729 -12.68 6.07 32.70
CA PHE A 729 -12.68 6.95 31.52
C PHE A 729 -13.42 6.29 30.34
N ILE A 730 -13.10 5.03 30.05
CA ILE A 730 -13.76 4.26 28.98
C ILE A 730 -15.24 4.09 29.30
N ALA A 731 -15.58 3.72 30.53
CA ALA A 731 -16.97 3.57 30.93
C ALA A 731 -17.74 4.88 30.74
N ARG A 732 -17.20 6.04 31.16
CA ARG A 732 -17.83 7.34 30.93
C ARG A 732 -18.02 7.63 29.44
N LYS A 733 -17.03 7.33 28.59
CA LYS A 733 -17.15 7.47 27.13
C LYS A 733 -18.31 6.62 26.57
N VAL A 734 -18.43 5.37 26.99
CA VAL A 734 -19.54 4.48 26.59
C VAL A 734 -20.89 5.07 27.02
N MET A 735 -20.99 5.58 28.25
CA MET A 735 -22.22 6.22 28.76
C MET A 735 -22.61 7.46 27.94
N THR A 736 -21.63 8.29 27.56
CA THR A 736 -21.84 9.45 26.69
C THR A 736 -22.32 9.02 25.30
N LYS A 737 -21.67 8.02 24.69
CA LYS A 737 -22.02 7.52 23.35
C LYS A 737 -23.39 6.84 23.30
N CYS A 738 -23.79 6.15 24.37
CA CYS A 738 -25.11 5.53 24.49
C CYS A 738 -26.20 6.51 24.97
N CYS A 739 -25.86 7.80 25.17
CA CYS A 739 -26.78 8.84 25.60
C CYS A 739 -27.51 8.53 26.93
N VAL A 740 -26.83 7.87 27.88
CA VAL A 740 -27.44 7.41 29.14
C VAL A 740 -27.93 8.59 30.00
N GLU A 741 -27.15 9.66 30.07
CA GLU A 741 -27.51 10.87 30.82
C GLU A 741 -28.77 11.55 30.25
N LEU A 742 -28.88 11.61 28.91
CA LEU A 742 -30.06 12.15 28.24
C LEU A 742 -31.31 11.31 28.55
N TYR A 743 -31.17 9.97 28.59
CA TYR A 743 -32.27 9.08 28.96
C TYR A 743 -32.76 9.30 30.39
N MET A 744 -31.84 9.50 31.34
CA MET A 744 -32.19 9.71 32.75
C MET A 744 -32.90 11.04 33.00
N HIS A 745 -32.46 12.12 32.35
CA HIS A 745 -32.94 13.47 32.64
C HIS A 745 -34.01 13.96 31.67
N ARG A 746 -34.04 13.45 30.42
CA ARG A 746 -34.97 13.86 29.37
C ARG A 746 -35.35 12.65 28.47
N PRO A 747 -36.12 11.68 28.98
CA PRO A 747 -36.44 10.44 28.25
C PRO A 747 -37.17 10.68 26.93
N GLU A 748 -38.00 11.73 26.84
CA GLU A 748 -38.69 12.10 25.59
C GLU A 748 -37.74 12.58 24.49
N ASP A 749 -36.74 13.39 24.84
CA ASP A 749 -35.74 13.90 23.90
C ASP A 749 -34.79 12.78 23.47
N TRP A 750 -34.44 11.88 24.40
CA TRP A 750 -33.71 10.65 24.07
C TRP A 750 -34.50 9.80 23.06
N ALA A 751 -35.80 9.59 23.27
CA ALA A 751 -36.63 8.78 22.37
C ALA A 751 -36.72 9.40 20.97
N LYS A 752 -36.83 10.74 20.86
CA LYS A 752 -36.79 11.45 19.57
C LYS A 752 -35.45 11.26 18.86
N LEU A 753 -34.33 11.39 19.57
CA LEU A 753 -32.99 11.20 19.01
C LEU A 753 -32.78 9.74 18.55
N ALA A 754 -33.12 8.76 19.39
CA ALA A 754 -32.96 7.35 19.08
C ALA A 754 -33.80 6.93 17.86
N ARG A 755 -35.04 7.43 17.74
CA ARG A 755 -35.88 7.22 16.53
C ARG A 755 -35.23 7.79 15.27
N ARG A 756 -34.70 9.02 15.33
CA ARG A 756 -34.00 9.65 14.20
C ARG A 756 -32.76 8.84 13.79
N GLN A 757 -31.94 8.41 14.75
CA GLN A 757 -30.80 7.54 14.50
C GLN A 757 -31.22 6.23 13.79
N CYS A 758 -32.29 5.58 14.26
CA CYS A 758 -32.81 4.37 13.64
C CYS A 758 -33.37 4.61 12.22
N GLN A 759 -33.89 5.82 11.93
CA GLN A 759 -34.37 6.19 10.59
C GLN A 759 -33.20 6.41 9.64
N VAL A 760 -32.18 7.16 10.07
CA VAL A 760 -30.94 7.40 9.30
C VAL A 760 -30.25 6.08 8.98
N LEU A 761 -30.07 5.20 9.97
CA LEU A 761 -29.43 3.90 9.77
C LEU A 761 -30.19 3.03 8.75
N ARG A 762 -31.53 3.01 8.82
CA ARG A 762 -32.36 2.30 7.82
C ARG A 762 -32.27 2.90 6.42
N LEU A 763 -32.13 4.22 6.31
CA LEU A 763 -31.91 4.90 5.03
C LEU A 763 -30.56 4.52 4.44
N LEU A 764 -29.48 4.61 5.23
CA LEU A 764 -28.12 4.22 4.81
C LEU A 764 -28.07 2.74 4.39
N GLN A 765 -28.68 1.85 5.16
CA GLN A 765 -28.80 0.43 4.81
C GLN A 765 -29.60 0.16 3.52
N ARG A 766 -30.57 1.00 3.18
CA ARG A 766 -31.31 0.87 1.92
C ARG A 766 -30.50 1.38 0.74
N MET A 767 -29.75 2.46 0.93
CA MET A 767 -28.87 3.02 -0.10
C MET A 767 -27.72 2.06 -0.43
N SER A 768 -27.11 1.42 0.57
CA SER A 768 -26.02 0.46 0.38
C SER A 768 -26.44 -0.87 -0.26
N VAL A 769 -27.74 -1.19 -0.27
CA VAL A 769 -28.30 -2.37 -0.98
C VAL A 769 -28.68 -2.03 -2.43
N VAL A 770 -28.82 -0.74 -2.77
CA VAL A 770 -29.19 -0.25 -4.10
C VAL A 770 -27.96 0.15 -4.92
N ALA A 771 -26.82 0.41 -4.27
CA ALA A 771 -25.55 0.58 -4.96
C ALA A 771 -25.12 -0.76 -5.61
N PRO A 772 -24.95 -0.81 -6.95
CA PRO A 772 -24.56 -2.02 -7.68
C PRO A 772 -23.16 -2.52 -7.30
#